data_AF-A0A3B3UFR9-F1
#
_entry.id   AF-A0A3B3UFR9-F1
#
_cell.length_a   1.000
_cell.length_b   1.000
_cell.length_c   1.000
_cell.angle_alpha   90.00
_cell.angle_beta   90.00
_cell.angle_gamma   90.00
#
_symmetry.space_group_name_H-M   'P 1'
#
loop_
_entity.id
_entity.type
_entity.pdbx_description
1 polymer ?
#
loop_
_entity_poly.entity_id
_entity_poly.type
_entity_poly.pdbx_seq_one_letter_code
_entity_poly.pdbx_strand_id
1 'polypeptide(L)'
;MEVAVKGRAKRKHLNAQECDELQRSEDGTDALTRRNAARGRRDPNWGLYPRTPTKQRRKGPFVLGSPSGQQKAIHDFFSVTKVISSSPHKSSAMPSTSAHRAGPGVVFEDDEEEEDDDVSLLATPTGAEVIAEDEIDDDSLLAAEMLPEKVSSAEARLLEADYLEGMTAEMFGDDEDFDDFEEEEGEVEPLPDVHFGLLSSDKVLLRPQGCVDDLPEEVLREVLCLVPAADLYRNVCLVCHRWRNIVLDPKFVPFKKQYFRYMMKEKETVLEVCSTLKNSNITCPAPSEHSIRNLVVLMAQHKVGERVKPDDVLSCVKKHRLFPQAEATIRLRIPDIQKFLPLGIEGPNPYAAMAVILVLSESVGDVQALVSLLSRCMSLTTITEYLSHMAMMLLALERNKIKISYRLHYNIYYVLYLLENGPFSTNSNQNGLPQIHLTREQQEILSHDVQDDHVVKIVAFAGTGKTTTLVRYAAQRPHLRFLYVAFNNSVASEARRRFPPNVDCKTAHSLAYSDVGRRYKTHEKLTFNVKPFSINLALTPGAGGYSRAKVVATILNTFMASADQTIGPQHVPYDYAICKGRRKIIDPDEQQFFIAEAKGIWNKMKDVREKSKQAYYMPHDGYLKLWQLRDPKPCLTERYDAIFIDEAQDCTPAIMDVLLAQRCGKILVGDPHQQIYTFKGAVNALRAVHHTHIFYLTQSFRFGAEIAFVGAAILKVCKGVKKILVGGMQKSGVCDETAEKALEAMKKGESCSRGKIGVLSRCNLGVFKGAVQLTDANQQCRIHFIGGVKNIGLEKIMDIYHLMTHGGQESKRRAIKDPLIRTFFSSKRDPYLTFKEYIIQTEDKELDGKLSIVEKYRERIPELVARLKACAETDFHQADFIVGTVHKAKGLEFNTVIVTDDFVTVPASGHNLCRIQDFSFSKIPDDEWNLLYVAVTRAMSSLVITKNILRILTVAGEYFLKSKMPSSLAAGGGPLPCSISECPNCVTPGSAFVMARQKMQCTECVTNEGPLCERCVWTRIGPTAFLMTDDVLSMAEIPQQLHVPIHHPFFLELFF
;
A
#
# COMPACT_ATOMS: atom_id res chain seq x y z
N MET A 1 35.24 47.97 -48.49
CA MET A 1 36.08 47.05 -47.69
C MET A 1 36.53 47.78 -46.42
N GLU A 2 35.61 48.27 -45.58
CA GLU A 2 34.67 47.51 -44.75
C GLU A 2 35.43 46.66 -43.72
N VAL A 3 35.66 47.14 -42.49
CA VAL A 3 34.71 47.41 -41.38
C VAL A 3 34.35 46.13 -40.62
N ALA A 4 34.95 46.00 -39.43
CA ALA A 4 34.34 45.40 -38.25
C ALA A 4 35.07 45.94 -37.00
N VAL A 5 34.33 46.48 -36.02
CA VAL A 5 34.89 47.10 -34.81
C VAL A 5 34.12 46.63 -33.57
N LYS A 6 34.86 46.17 -32.54
CA LYS A 6 34.43 45.97 -31.14
C LYS A 6 33.08 45.24 -30.92
N GLY A 7 33.13 43.91 -30.75
CA GLY A 7 32.11 43.16 -30.02
C GLY A 7 32.56 42.80 -28.59
N ARG A 8 31.98 43.42 -27.55
CA ARG A 8 32.14 42.95 -26.15
C ARG A 8 30.96 42.04 -25.79
N ALA A 9 31.05 40.76 -26.12
CA ALA A 9 30.06 39.79 -25.69
C ALA A 9 30.09 39.61 -24.16
N LYS A 10 28.98 39.92 -23.48
CA LYS A 10 28.76 39.50 -22.09
C LYS A 10 28.44 38.01 -22.10
N ARG A 11 29.15 37.21 -21.32
CA ARG A 11 28.72 35.84 -21.01
C ARG A 11 27.45 35.93 -20.16
N LYS A 12 26.30 35.52 -20.69
CA LYS A 12 25.15 35.17 -19.84
C LYS A 12 25.52 33.82 -19.21
N HIS A 13 25.88 33.82 -17.94
CA HIS A 13 25.86 32.57 -17.17
C HIS A 13 24.40 32.17 -17.02
N LEU A 14 24.06 30.92 -17.37
CA LEU A 14 22.78 30.35 -16.94
C LEU A 14 22.70 30.48 -15.42
N ASN A 15 21.68 31.18 -14.96
CA ASN A 15 21.45 31.37 -13.54
C ASN A 15 20.76 30.11 -12.96
N ALA A 16 20.69 30.01 -11.64
CA ALA A 16 20.18 28.80 -10.99
C ALA A 16 18.74 28.46 -11.43
N GLN A 17 17.92 29.47 -11.74
CA GLN A 17 16.52 29.32 -12.16
C GLN A 17 16.41 28.76 -13.59
N GLU A 18 17.24 29.25 -14.53
CA GLU A 18 17.28 28.75 -15.92
C GLU A 18 17.70 27.26 -15.97
N CYS A 19 18.57 26.82 -15.06
CA CYS A 19 18.90 25.40 -14.87
C CYS A 19 17.76 24.61 -14.21
N ASP A 20 17.07 25.20 -13.23
CA ASP A 20 15.90 24.64 -12.53
C ASP A 20 14.71 24.41 -13.49
N GLU A 21 14.59 25.25 -14.52
CA GLU A 21 13.59 25.15 -15.60
C GLU A 21 13.95 24.04 -16.59
N LEU A 22 15.22 23.93 -17.01
CA LEU A 22 15.71 22.79 -17.82
C LEU A 22 15.51 21.45 -17.11
N GLN A 23 15.71 21.39 -15.79
CA GLN A 23 15.45 20.18 -14.98
C GLN A 23 13.97 19.73 -14.98
N ARG A 24 13.03 20.63 -15.33
CA ARG A 24 11.59 20.36 -15.40
C ARG A 24 11.10 19.94 -16.80
N SER A 25 11.98 19.89 -17.80
CA SER A 25 11.63 19.51 -19.18
C SER A 25 11.52 17.99 -19.38
N GLU A 26 10.63 17.56 -20.29
CA GLU A 26 10.40 16.14 -20.58
C GLU A 26 11.65 15.45 -21.17
N ASP A 27 12.34 16.11 -22.12
CA ASP A 27 13.56 15.61 -22.76
C ASP A 27 14.69 15.29 -21.75
N GLY A 28 14.77 16.05 -20.65
CA GLY A 28 15.83 15.92 -19.65
C GLY A 28 15.76 14.67 -18.76
N THR A 29 14.58 14.04 -18.63
CA THR A 29 14.37 12.94 -17.67
C THR A 29 14.22 11.56 -18.31
N ASP A 30 13.63 11.45 -19.51
CA ASP A 30 13.33 10.14 -20.12
C ASP A 30 14.57 9.46 -20.75
N ALA A 31 15.64 10.23 -21.03
CA ALA A 31 16.82 9.79 -21.78
C ALA A 31 17.70 8.72 -21.07
N LEU A 32 17.65 8.62 -19.74
CA LEU A 32 18.61 7.82 -18.95
C LEU A 32 18.10 6.43 -18.52
N THR A 33 16.82 6.10 -18.73
CA THR A 33 16.20 4.87 -18.19
C THR A 33 15.87 3.80 -19.23
N ARG A 34 15.88 4.14 -20.53
CA ARG A 34 15.51 3.18 -21.60
C ARG A 34 16.61 2.16 -21.87
N ARG A 35 16.29 0.87 -21.74
CA ARG A 35 17.09 -0.22 -22.35
C ARG A 35 16.99 -0.12 -23.88
N ASN A 36 18.10 -0.38 -24.56
CA ASN A 36 18.13 -0.54 -26.03
C ASN A 36 17.36 -1.80 -26.45
N ALA A 37 16.08 -1.66 -26.80
CA ALA A 37 15.27 -2.74 -27.33
C ALA A 37 15.62 -3.06 -28.80
N ALA A 38 15.64 -4.36 -29.13
CA ALA A 38 15.58 -4.93 -30.47
C ALA A 38 16.50 -4.34 -31.57
N ARG A 39 17.78 -4.80 -31.61
CA ARG A 39 18.44 -5.00 -32.92
C ARG A 39 17.83 -6.24 -33.59
N GLY A 40 17.08 -6.03 -34.67
CA GLY A 40 16.53 -7.11 -35.49
C GLY A 40 17.62 -8.01 -36.12
N ARG A 41 17.27 -9.27 -36.42
CA ARG A 41 18.20 -10.28 -36.96
C ARG A 41 18.91 -9.82 -38.25
N ARG A 42 20.24 -9.69 -38.22
CA ARG A 42 21.13 -9.81 -39.39
C ARG A 42 22.59 -10.12 -38.98
N ASP A 43 23.14 -11.16 -39.61
CA ASP A 43 24.55 -11.56 -39.77
C ASP A 43 25.53 -11.44 -38.57
N PRO A 44 26.00 -12.57 -37.97
CA PRO A 44 26.94 -12.54 -36.84
C PRO A 44 28.37 -12.08 -37.14
N ASN A 45 28.83 -12.08 -38.40
CA ASN A 45 30.27 -12.06 -38.70
C ASN A 45 30.86 -10.71 -39.16
N TRP A 46 30.06 -9.64 -39.25
CA TRP A 46 30.52 -8.36 -39.77
C TRP A 46 31.18 -7.47 -38.71
N GLY A 47 32.45 -7.72 -38.37
CA GLY A 47 33.22 -6.81 -37.50
C GLY A 47 34.68 -7.14 -37.18
N LEU A 48 35.14 -8.38 -37.38
CA LEU A 48 36.44 -8.85 -36.83
C LEU A 48 37.69 -8.54 -37.69
N TYR A 49 37.86 -7.30 -38.17
CA TYR A 49 39.17 -6.79 -38.61
C TYR A 49 39.31 -5.26 -38.37
N PRO A 50 40.39 -4.79 -37.71
CA PRO A 50 40.59 -3.36 -37.48
C PRO A 50 40.96 -2.62 -38.78
N ARG A 51 40.23 -1.54 -39.09
CA ARG A 51 40.54 -0.63 -40.21
C ARG A 51 41.14 0.66 -39.69
N THR A 52 42.45 0.83 -39.83
CA THR A 52 43.12 2.13 -39.65
C THR A 52 42.93 3.02 -40.90
N PRO A 53 42.75 4.35 -40.75
CA PRO A 53 42.44 5.23 -41.88
C PRO A 53 43.70 5.73 -42.60
N THR A 54 43.95 5.24 -43.82
CA THR A 54 45.05 5.72 -44.67
C THR A 54 44.65 6.90 -45.56
N LYS A 55 45.20 8.09 -45.27
CA LYS A 55 45.29 9.19 -46.27
C LYS A 55 46.36 8.84 -47.33
N GLN A 56 46.17 9.34 -48.55
CA GLN A 56 47.05 8.98 -49.67
C GLN A 56 48.41 9.72 -49.68
N ARG A 57 49.45 8.94 -50.01
CA ARG A 57 50.65 9.29 -50.81
C ARG A 57 51.54 10.49 -50.38
N ARG A 58 52.74 10.14 -49.91
CA ARG A 58 54.01 10.58 -50.56
C ARG A 58 54.84 9.35 -50.95
N LYS A 59 55.81 9.51 -51.86
CA LYS A 59 56.60 8.40 -52.46
C LYS A 59 57.88 8.10 -51.67
N GLY A 60 58.27 6.82 -51.64
CA GLY A 60 59.59 6.31 -51.20
C GLY A 60 59.72 4.82 -51.59
N PRO A 61 60.87 4.31 -52.11
CA PRO A 61 61.01 2.92 -52.57
C PRO A 61 62.01 2.06 -51.73
N PHE A 62 62.11 0.76 -52.08
CA PHE A 62 63.07 -0.27 -51.57
C PHE A 62 62.83 -0.81 -50.14
N VAL A 63 63.10 -2.09 -49.78
CA VAL A 63 63.26 -3.36 -50.55
C VAL A 63 63.17 -4.59 -49.60
N LEU A 64 62.84 -5.80 -50.12
CA LEU A 64 62.86 -7.15 -49.48
C LEU A 64 62.00 -7.35 -48.19
N GLY A 65 61.56 -8.56 -47.81
CA GLY A 65 61.63 -9.87 -48.47
C GLY A 65 60.77 -10.93 -47.77
N SER A 66 60.42 -12.02 -48.46
CA SER A 66 59.67 -13.20 -47.94
C SER A 66 60.62 -14.22 -47.24
N PRO A 67 60.23 -15.39 -46.67
CA PRO A 67 59.35 -16.43 -47.28
C PRO A 67 58.49 -17.38 -46.37
N SER A 68 57.60 -18.16 -47.01
CA SER A 68 57.15 -19.55 -46.71
C SER A 68 56.55 -19.93 -45.32
N GLY A 69 55.64 -20.91 -45.19
CA GLY A 69 54.97 -21.84 -46.14
C GLY A 69 53.68 -22.42 -45.49
N GLN A 70 52.66 -22.88 -46.23
CA GLN A 70 52.52 -24.20 -46.89
C GLN A 70 52.70 -25.41 -45.94
N GLN A 71 51.92 -26.51 -46.01
CA GLN A 71 50.92 -27.03 -46.97
C GLN A 71 49.76 -27.73 -46.16
N LYS A 72 48.74 -28.47 -46.63
CA LYS A 72 48.37 -29.14 -47.90
C LYS A 72 46.82 -29.32 -47.98
N ALA A 73 46.29 -30.11 -48.93
CA ALA A 73 44.87 -30.53 -49.07
C ALA A 73 44.75 -31.94 -49.70
N ILE A 74 43.53 -32.50 -49.75
CA ILE A 74 43.02 -33.69 -50.51
C ILE A 74 41.47 -33.57 -50.47
N HIS A 75 40.70 -33.42 -51.57
CA HIS A 75 40.31 -34.37 -52.66
C HIS A 75 39.45 -35.57 -52.16
N ASP A 76 38.38 -36.05 -52.82
CA ASP A 76 37.48 -35.56 -53.88
C ASP A 76 36.28 -36.54 -54.05
N PHE A 77 35.25 -36.24 -54.87
CA PHE A 77 34.60 -37.12 -55.88
C PHE A 77 33.25 -36.57 -56.44
N PHE A 78 32.88 -36.98 -57.67
CA PHE A 78 31.72 -36.52 -58.47
C PHE A 78 30.42 -37.37 -58.19
N SER A 79 29.20 -37.16 -58.73
CA SER A 79 28.77 -36.57 -60.02
C SER A 79 27.26 -36.16 -60.11
N VAL A 80 26.94 -35.07 -60.84
CA VAL A 80 25.85 -34.90 -61.87
C VAL A 80 24.37 -35.23 -61.49
N THR A 81 23.36 -34.35 -61.67
CA THR A 81 22.63 -34.13 -62.96
C THR A 81 21.73 -32.86 -63.01
N LYS A 82 21.81 -32.11 -64.14
CA LYS A 82 20.88 -31.21 -64.91
C LYS A 82 19.39 -31.00 -64.46
N VAL A 83 18.61 -29.91 -64.77
CA VAL A 83 18.74 -28.66 -65.62
C VAL A 83 17.53 -27.67 -65.46
N ILE A 84 17.78 -26.32 -65.48
CA ILE A 84 17.06 -25.13 -66.11
C ILE A 84 15.49 -25.00 -66.00
N SER A 85 14.75 -23.86 -65.95
CA SER A 85 14.87 -22.37 -66.19
C SER A 85 13.82 -21.60 -65.32
N SER A 86 14.09 -20.47 -64.65
CA SER A 86 13.95 -19.05 -65.09
C SER A 86 12.64 -18.65 -65.82
N SER A 87 11.64 -17.99 -65.17
CA SER A 87 11.44 -16.50 -65.04
C SER A 87 10.70 -15.85 -66.25
N PRO A 88 10.34 -14.53 -66.33
CA PRO A 88 10.48 -13.41 -65.37
C PRO A 88 9.31 -12.36 -65.31
N HIS A 89 9.46 -11.31 -64.46
CA HIS A 89 9.06 -9.88 -64.70
C HIS A 89 7.56 -9.43 -64.69
N LYS A 90 7.18 -8.15 -64.44
CA LYS A 90 7.80 -6.93 -63.80
C LYS A 90 6.81 -5.72 -63.84
N SER A 91 6.91 -4.77 -62.89
CA SER A 91 6.38 -3.36 -62.95
C SER A 91 4.85 -3.15 -63.07
N SER A 92 4.24 -2.00 -62.71
CA SER A 92 4.61 -0.83 -61.87
C SER A 92 3.41 0.14 -61.69
N ALA A 93 3.57 1.13 -60.80
CA ALA A 93 2.90 2.45 -60.78
C ALA A 93 1.55 2.63 -60.05
N MET A 94 1.59 3.57 -59.10
CA MET A 94 0.52 4.47 -58.61
C MET A 94 0.16 5.52 -59.71
N PRO A 95 -0.93 6.33 -59.65
CA PRO A 95 -1.34 7.05 -58.43
C PRO A 95 -2.81 7.53 -58.23
N SER A 96 -3.05 7.97 -56.97
CA SER A 96 -3.79 9.17 -56.51
C SER A 96 -5.23 9.55 -56.97
N THR A 97 -5.97 9.97 -55.93
CA THR A 97 -6.90 11.14 -55.81
C THR A 97 -8.38 11.08 -56.25
N SER A 98 -9.19 11.58 -55.30
CA SER A 98 -10.38 12.45 -55.43
C SER A 98 -11.73 11.93 -55.97
N ALA A 99 -12.66 11.78 -55.02
CA ALA A 99 -13.90 12.59 -54.88
C ALA A 99 -15.23 12.17 -55.56
N HIS A 100 -16.21 11.99 -54.67
CA HIS A 100 -17.63 12.41 -54.74
C HIS A 100 -18.69 11.69 -55.61
N ARG A 101 -19.70 11.21 -54.84
CA ARG A 101 -21.17 11.31 -55.04
C ARG A 101 -21.90 10.31 -55.95
N ALA A 102 -22.92 9.70 -55.33
CA ALA A 102 -24.24 9.30 -55.83
C ALA A 102 -24.34 8.20 -56.93
N GLY A 103 -25.10 7.15 -56.60
CA GLY A 103 -25.84 6.34 -57.58
C GLY A 103 -27.27 6.90 -57.75
N PRO A 104 -28.33 6.07 -57.94
CA PRO A 104 -28.36 4.61 -58.08
C PRO A 104 -29.14 4.09 -59.31
N GLY A 105 -29.06 2.78 -59.58
CA GLY A 105 -29.93 2.03 -60.51
C GLY A 105 -29.32 0.64 -60.81
N VAL A 106 -29.98 -0.52 -60.80
CA VAL A 106 -31.34 -0.94 -61.27
C VAL A 106 -31.37 -1.04 -62.80
N VAL A 107 -31.59 -2.20 -63.45
CA VAL A 107 -31.82 -3.60 -62.97
C VAL A 107 -31.80 -4.61 -64.16
N PHE A 108 -31.73 -5.93 -63.90
CA PHE A 108 -32.19 -7.06 -64.77
C PHE A 108 -31.49 -7.25 -66.16
N GLU A 109 -31.61 -8.36 -66.91
CA GLU A 109 -32.13 -9.76 -66.76
C GLU A 109 -31.39 -10.61 -67.85
N ASP A 110 -30.90 -11.82 -67.55
CA ASP A 110 -31.38 -13.15 -68.03
C ASP A 110 -30.42 -13.79 -69.08
N ASP A 111 -30.42 -15.09 -69.42
CA ASP A 111 -31.37 -16.20 -69.12
C ASP A 111 -30.69 -17.61 -69.14
N GLU A 112 -31.43 -18.66 -68.76
CA GLU A 112 -31.33 -20.10 -69.16
C GLU A 112 -30.01 -20.91 -68.88
N GLU A 113 -29.98 -22.22 -68.58
CA GLU A 113 -30.98 -23.31 -68.56
C GLU A 113 -30.51 -24.48 -67.62
N GLU A 114 -31.46 -25.25 -67.03
CA GLU A 114 -31.50 -26.69 -66.55
C GLU A 114 -30.19 -27.43 -66.09
N GLU A 115 -30.13 -28.36 -65.12
CA GLU A 115 -31.00 -29.26 -64.31
C GLU A 115 -30.29 -29.41 -62.90
N ASP A 116 -30.72 -30.03 -61.79
CA ASP A 116 -31.78 -30.97 -61.33
C ASP A 116 -31.95 -30.79 -59.77
N ASP A 117 -32.94 -31.44 -59.14
CA ASP A 117 -33.33 -31.43 -57.71
C ASP A 117 -32.31 -32.09 -56.73
N ASP A 118 -32.28 -31.91 -55.39
CA ASP A 118 -32.66 -30.87 -54.38
C ASP A 118 -31.80 -31.25 -53.11
N VAL A 119 -31.97 -31.00 -51.79
CA VAL A 119 -33.04 -30.55 -50.89
C VAL A 119 -32.57 -29.40 -49.98
N SER A 120 -33.26 -28.26 -50.07
CA SER A 120 -33.63 -27.27 -49.04
C SER A 120 -32.86 -27.26 -47.68
N LEU A 121 -32.44 -26.14 -47.08
CA LEU A 121 -32.61 -24.71 -47.40
C LEU A 121 -31.63 -23.83 -46.57
N LEU A 122 -31.48 -22.58 -47.00
CA LEU A 122 -30.81 -21.37 -46.43
C LEU A 122 -30.73 -21.24 -44.87
N ALA A 123 -29.85 -20.42 -44.26
CA ALA A 123 -29.36 -19.11 -44.72
C ALA A 123 -28.00 -18.63 -44.14
N THR A 124 -27.55 -17.48 -44.64
CA THR A 124 -26.36 -16.69 -44.26
C THR A 124 -26.50 -15.93 -42.92
N PRO A 125 -25.41 -15.40 -42.33
CA PRO A 125 -25.39 -14.92 -40.95
C PRO A 125 -25.97 -13.50 -40.76
N THR A 126 -26.80 -13.34 -39.73
CA THR A 126 -27.29 -12.05 -39.23
C THR A 126 -27.40 -12.06 -37.71
N GLY A 127 -27.11 -10.91 -37.08
CA GLY A 127 -27.35 -10.69 -35.64
C GLY A 127 -26.21 -11.18 -34.75
N ALA A 128 -25.35 -10.26 -34.31
CA ALA A 128 -24.62 -10.46 -33.06
C ALA A 128 -25.60 -10.26 -31.90
N GLU A 129 -26.14 -11.36 -31.36
CA GLU A 129 -27.01 -11.29 -30.19
C GLU A 129 -26.24 -10.70 -29.01
N VAL A 130 -26.74 -9.58 -28.48
CA VAL A 130 -26.27 -9.03 -27.20
C VAL A 130 -26.83 -9.92 -26.10
N ILE A 131 -26.09 -10.98 -25.78
CA ILE A 131 -26.37 -11.84 -24.63
C ILE A 131 -26.27 -10.97 -23.38
N ALA A 132 -27.43 -10.71 -22.75
CA ALA A 132 -27.46 -10.07 -21.45
C ALA A 132 -26.74 -10.97 -20.43
N GLU A 133 -25.61 -10.52 -19.90
CA GLU A 133 -24.92 -11.24 -18.84
C GLU A 133 -25.72 -11.10 -17.53
N ASP A 134 -26.23 -12.22 -17.01
CA ASP A 134 -26.73 -12.34 -15.64
C ASP A 134 -25.59 -12.02 -14.65
N GLU A 135 -25.36 -10.74 -14.36
CA GLU A 135 -24.36 -10.34 -13.38
C GLU A 135 -24.71 -10.87 -11.98
N ILE A 136 -23.73 -11.48 -11.33
CA ILE A 136 -23.86 -12.00 -9.97
C ILE A 136 -23.29 -10.96 -9.02
N ASP A 137 -24.12 -10.48 -8.09
CA ASP A 137 -23.69 -9.60 -7.03
C ASP A 137 -22.82 -10.33 -5.98
N ASP A 138 -21.51 -10.35 -6.21
CA ASP A 138 -20.54 -10.89 -5.26
C ASP A 138 -20.41 -10.03 -3.97
N ASP A 139 -20.91 -8.77 -3.92
CA ASP A 139 -20.90 -7.99 -2.67
C ASP A 139 -21.87 -8.60 -1.63
N SER A 140 -22.94 -9.25 -2.09
CA SER A 140 -23.75 -10.13 -1.24
C SER A 140 -22.92 -11.25 -0.59
N LEU A 141 -21.87 -11.80 -1.23
CA LEU A 141 -20.96 -12.81 -0.62
C LEU A 141 -20.12 -12.26 0.55
N LEU A 142 -20.23 -10.97 0.86
CA LEU A 142 -19.65 -10.30 2.03
C LEU A 142 -20.69 -10.01 3.14
N ALA A 143 -21.99 -10.15 2.85
CA ALA A 143 -23.11 -9.84 3.75
C ALA A 143 -24.06 -11.04 3.94
N ALA A 144 -23.88 -11.80 5.03
CA ALA A 144 -24.56 -13.08 5.27
C ALA A 144 -26.03 -12.98 5.76
N GLU A 145 -26.93 -12.34 5.00
CA GLU A 145 -28.37 -12.33 5.26
C GLU A 145 -29.20 -12.74 4.01
N MET A 146 -30.41 -13.28 4.24
CA MET A 146 -31.23 -13.89 3.18
C MET A 146 -32.49 -13.04 2.91
N LEU A 147 -32.89 -12.94 1.65
CA LEU A 147 -34.20 -12.43 1.25
C LEU A 147 -34.90 -13.45 0.31
N PRO A 148 -36.24 -13.58 0.36
CA PRO A 148 -37.02 -14.32 -0.62
C PRO A 148 -37.39 -13.43 -1.81
N GLU A 149 -37.31 -13.96 -3.03
CA GLU A 149 -37.79 -13.28 -4.24
C GLU A 149 -39.32 -13.33 -4.37
N LYS A 150 -39.94 -12.17 -4.66
CA LYS A 150 -40.96 -11.94 -5.71
C LYS A 150 -41.71 -10.61 -5.48
N VAL A 151 -41.34 -9.58 -6.26
CA VAL A 151 -42.21 -8.46 -6.65
C VAL A 151 -41.94 -8.17 -8.13
N SER A 152 -42.94 -7.70 -8.86
CA SER A 152 -42.93 -7.51 -10.32
C SER A 152 -42.05 -6.36 -10.81
N SER A 153 -41.54 -6.50 -12.03
CA SER A 153 -40.72 -5.51 -12.74
C SER A 153 -41.52 -4.30 -13.25
N ALA A 154 -41.20 -3.11 -12.75
CA ALA A 154 -41.37 -1.82 -13.43
C ALA A 154 -40.48 -0.75 -12.74
N GLU A 155 -40.05 0.26 -13.51
CA GLU A 155 -39.58 1.59 -13.04
C GLU A 155 -38.48 1.64 -11.95
N ALA A 156 -37.23 1.38 -12.34
CA ALA A 156 -36.04 1.86 -11.63
C ALA A 156 -34.83 2.05 -12.55
N ARG A 157 -34.80 3.13 -13.34
CA ARG A 157 -33.54 3.66 -13.91
C ARG A 157 -33.05 4.79 -13.00
N LEU A 158 -32.10 4.48 -12.13
CA LEU A 158 -31.39 5.45 -11.30
C LEU A 158 -29.88 5.28 -11.48
N LEU A 159 -29.15 6.37 -11.29
CA LEU A 159 -27.74 6.48 -11.65
C LEU A 159 -26.85 5.90 -10.52
N GLU A 160 -26.13 4.83 -10.81
CA GLU A 160 -25.01 4.37 -9.99
C GLU A 160 -23.75 5.16 -10.37
N ALA A 161 -23.17 5.90 -9.41
CA ALA A 161 -22.01 6.76 -9.63
C ALA A 161 -20.70 6.10 -9.16
N ASP A 162 -19.64 6.19 -9.98
CA ASP A 162 -18.32 5.61 -9.73
C ASP A 162 -17.55 6.35 -8.61
N TYR A 163 -17.38 5.72 -7.44
CA TYR A 163 -16.53 6.24 -6.35
C TYR A 163 -15.70 5.16 -5.64
N LEU A 164 -14.85 4.46 -6.40
CA LEU A 164 -13.72 3.67 -5.90
C LEU A 164 -12.43 4.03 -6.66
N GLU A 165 -11.30 3.96 -5.95
CA GLU A 165 -9.95 4.49 -6.29
C GLU A 165 -9.88 6.01 -6.57
N GLY A 166 -9.15 6.73 -5.72
CA GLY A 166 -9.18 8.20 -5.70
C GLY A 166 -8.43 8.91 -6.84
N MET A 167 -9.16 9.33 -7.87
CA MET A 167 -9.09 10.68 -8.46
C MET A 167 -10.51 11.13 -8.84
N THR A 168 -11.17 11.93 -7.99
CA THR A 168 -12.55 12.38 -8.23
C THR A 168 -12.61 13.53 -9.25
N ALA A 169 -13.65 13.54 -10.09
CA ALA A 169 -13.84 14.51 -11.16
C ALA A 169 -14.34 15.90 -10.68
N GLU A 170 -13.95 16.35 -9.49
CA GLU A 170 -14.41 17.60 -8.87
C GLU A 170 -13.38 18.74 -9.03
N MET A 171 -12.92 18.97 -10.28
CA MET A 171 -12.21 20.20 -10.68
C MET A 171 -12.87 20.91 -11.87
N PHE A 172 -14.12 20.58 -12.20
CA PHE A 172 -14.92 21.30 -13.17
C PHE A 172 -15.79 22.33 -12.44
N GLY A 173 -15.50 23.61 -12.67
CA GLY A 173 -16.30 24.75 -12.27
C GLY A 173 -16.05 25.85 -13.31
N ASP A 174 -17.12 26.36 -13.89
CA ASP A 174 -17.09 27.19 -15.10
C ASP A 174 -16.89 28.69 -14.77
N ASP A 175 -16.17 29.38 -15.67
CA ASP A 175 -16.16 30.83 -15.98
C ASP A 175 -15.89 31.85 -14.82
N GLU A 176 -15.39 33.07 -15.01
CA GLU A 176 -15.27 33.97 -16.18
C GLU A 176 -13.88 34.72 -16.19
N ASP A 177 -13.52 35.27 -17.37
CA ASP A 177 -12.60 36.40 -17.66
C ASP A 177 -11.20 36.55 -17.01
N PHE A 178 -10.15 36.67 -17.85
CA PHE A 178 -9.43 37.95 -18.05
C PHE A 178 -8.42 37.96 -19.23
N ASP A 179 -8.51 39.03 -20.03
CA ASP A 179 -7.74 39.52 -21.20
C ASP A 179 -6.41 38.90 -21.68
N ASP A 180 -6.23 38.92 -23.01
CA ASP A 180 -5.00 38.66 -23.76
C ASP A 180 -3.83 39.61 -23.43
N PHE A 181 -2.60 39.07 -23.48
CA PHE A 181 -1.38 39.84 -23.77
C PHE A 181 -0.48 39.07 -24.73
N GLU A 182 -0.38 39.52 -25.97
CA GLU A 182 0.65 39.12 -26.93
C GLU A 182 1.99 39.80 -26.57
N GLU A 183 3.07 39.03 -26.38
CA GLU A 183 4.44 39.55 -26.44
C GLU A 183 5.25 38.77 -27.49
N GLU A 184 5.73 39.46 -28.53
CA GLU A 184 6.58 38.90 -29.58
C GLU A 184 8.02 38.68 -29.10
N GLU A 185 8.34 37.50 -28.54
CA GLU A 185 9.74 37.08 -28.41
C GLU A 185 10.31 36.66 -29.77
N GLY A 186 11.03 37.59 -30.41
CA GLY A 186 11.63 37.38 -31.74
C GLY A 186 12.72 36.29 -31.77
N GLU A 187 12.71 35.49 -32.84
CA GLU A 187 13.65 34.38 -33.03
C GLU A 187 15.12 34.84 -33.05
N VAL A 188 15.97 34.17 -32.26
CA VAL A 188 17.43 34.37 -32.26
C VAL A 188 18.10 33.03 -32.57
N GLU A 189 18.65 32.89 -33.78
CA GLU A 189 19.41 31.70 -34.20
C GLU A 189 20.64 31.45 -33.29
N PRO A 190 20.77 30.26 -32.68
CA PRO A 190 22.00 29.86 -32.01
C PRO A 190 23.07 29.46 -33.04
N LEU A 191 24.20 30.19 -33.07
CA LEU A 191 25.36 29.76 -33.86
C LEU A 191 25.97 28.47 -33.28
N PRO A 192 26.47 27.54 -34.11
CA PRO A 192 26.98 26.24 -33.65
C PRO A 192 28.31 26.38 -32.90
N ASP A 193 28.28 26.17 -31.57
CA ASP A 193 29.48 26.07 -30.74
C ASP A 193 30.11 24.66 -30.89
N VAL A 194 31.45 24.63 -30.95
CA VAL A 194 32.22 23.48 -31.40
C VAL A 194 32.57 22.51 -30.26
N HIS A 195 32.48 22.92 -28.99
CA HIS A 195 33.03 22.11 -27.87
C HIS A 195 32.14 21.80 -26.66
N PHE A 196 31.00 22.49 -26.41
CA PHE A 196 30.11 22.12 -25.28
C PHE A 196 28.61 22.31 -25.58
N GLY A 197 28.08 21.50 -26.50
CA GLY A 197 26.63 21.41 -26.75
C GLY A 197 25.94 20.41 -25.81
N LEU A 198 25.24 20.90 -24.79
CA LEU A 198 24.30 20.10 -24.00
C LEU A 198 22.99 19.93 -24.78
N LEU A 199 22.89 18.84 -25.56
CA LEU A 199 21.66 18.29 -26.17
C LEU A 199 20.61 19.31 -26.63
N SER A 200 20.99 20.25 -27.50
CA SER A 200 20.01 21.14 -28.13
C SER A 200 19.17 20.38 -29.17
N SER A 201 17.86 20.30 -28.94
CA SER A 201 16.86 19.70 -29.84
C SER A 201 16.59 20.61 -31.06
N ASP A 202 17.59 20.72 -31.93
CA ASP A 202 17.53 21.49 -33.16
C ASP A 202 16.46 20.90 -34.11
N LYS A 203 15.46 21.70 -34.54
CA LYS A 203 14.26 21.22 -35.27
C LYS A 203 14.59 20.53 -36.62
N VAL A 204 15.83 20.65 -37.09
CA VAL A 204 16.37 20.06 -38.33
C VAL A 204 17.06 18.70 -38.09
N LEU A 205 17.48 18.38 -36.85
CA LEU A 205 18.27 17.18 -36.54
C LEU A 205 17.42 16.04 -35.97
N LEU A 206 16.91 15.19 -36.88
CA LEU A 206 16.13 13.97 -36.58
C LEU A 206 16.83 12.93 -35.66
N ARG A 207 18.08 13.15 -35.23
CA ARG A 207 18.76 12.42 -34.14
C ARG A 207 19.77 13.33 -33.44
N PRO A 208 19.88 13.31 -32.10
CA PRO A 208 20.98 13.97 -31.38
C PRO A 208 22.32 13.32 -31.74
N GLN A 209 23.37 14.14 -31.85
CA GLN A 209 24.69 13.69 -32.32
C GLN A 209 25.70 13.31 -31.20
N GLY A 210 25.31 13.43 -29.93
CA GLY A 210 26.13 13.03 -28.78
C GLY A 210 25.59 11.79 -28.06
N CYS A 211 26.49 10.94 -27.56
CA CYS A 211 26.16 9.83 -26.66
C CYS A 211 26.43 10.21 -25.20
N VAL A 212 25.72 9.58 -24.25
CA VAL A 212 25.98 9.76 -22.81
C VAL A 212 27.41 9.29 -22.45
N ASP A 213 27.96 8.33 -23.20
CA ASP A 213 29.36 7.88 -23.03
C ASP A 213 30.41 8.91 -23.49
N ASP A 214 30.03 9.96 -24.24
CA ASP A 214 30.93 11.06 -24.63
C ASP A 214 31.08 12.13 -23.53
N LEU A 215 30.24 12.11 -22.49
CA LEU A 215 30.31 13.07 -21.38
C LEU A 215 31.61 12.91 -20.56
N PRO A 216 32.18 14.00 -20.01
CA PRO A 216 33.27 13.92 -19.03
C PRO A 216 32.91 13.07 -17.80
N GLU A 217 33.92 12.52 -17.10
CA GLU A 217 33.64 11.66 -15.93
C GLU A 217 33.04 12.45 -14.77
N GLU A 218 33.40 13.72 -14.66
CA GLU A 218 32.88 14.68 -13.69
C GLU A 218 31.37 14.89 -13.89
N VAL A 219 30.93 15.12 -15.14
CA VAL A 219 29.51 15.26 -15.48
C VAL A 219 28.77 13.95 -15.26
N LEU A 220 29.36 12.82 -15.66
CA LEU A 220 28.77 11.49 -15.44
C LEU A 220 28.64 11.16 -13.94
N ARG A 221 29.57 11.60 -13.09
CA ARG A 221 29.45 11.50 -11.62
C ARG A 221 28.29 12.34 -11.10
N GLU A 222 28.10 13.58 -11.58
CA GLU A 222 26.98 14.44 -11.17
C GLU A 222 25.62 14.05 -11.78
N VAL A 223 25.58 13.20 -12.82
CA VAL A 223 24.34 12.55 -13.28
C VAL A 223 24.05 11.31 -12.43
N LEU A 224 25.05 10.45 -12.21
CA LEU A 224 24.87 9.19 -11.47
C LEU A 224 24.64 9.39 -9.97
N CYS A 225 25.08 10.49 -9.37
CA CYS A 225 24.85 10.76 -7.94
C CYS A 225 23.36 10.92 -7.58
N LEU A 226 22.55 11.40 -8.54
CA LEU A 226 21.09 11.53 -8.41
C LEU A 226 20.42 10.16 -8.36
N VAL A 227 20.91 9.21 -9.18
CA VAL A 227 20.38 7.84 -9.24
C VAL A 227 20.41 7.17 -7.84
N PRO A 228 19.28 6.61 -7.37
CA PRO A 228 19.23 5.99 -6.05
C PRO A 228 20.11 4.74 -5.91
N ALA A 229 20.62 4.50 -4.71
CA ALA A 229 21.68 3.51 -4.47
C ALA A 229 21.36 2.08 -4.96
N ALA A 230 20.08 1.69 -4.97
CA ALA A 230 19.65 0.40 -5.49
C ALA A 230 19.98 0.21 -6.97
N ASP A 231 19.75 1.23 -7.81
CA ASP A 231 19.94 1.15 -9.27
C ASP A 231 21.40 1.37 -9.65
N LEU A 232 22.15 2.12 -8.83
CA LEU A 232 23.61 2.19 -8.96
C LEU A 232 24.21 0.77 -8.97
N TYR A 233 23.84 -0.06 -8.00
CA TYR A 233 24.31 -1.43 -7.90
C TYR A 233 23.64 -2.40 -8.90
N ARG A 234 22.34 -2.25 -9.18
CA ARG A 234 21.58 -3.18 -10.03
C ARG A 234 21.68 -2.93 -11.53
N ASN A 235 21.57 -1.66 -11.94
CA ASN A 235 21.32 -1.27 -13.33
C ASN A 235 22.55 -0.56 -13.93
N VAL A 236 23.00 0.53 -13.30
CA VAL A 236 24.12 1.37 -13.77
C VAL A 236 25.43 0.57 -13.86
N CYS A 237 25.72 -0.27 -12.86
CA CYS A 237 26.85 -1.19 -12.85
C CYS A 237 26.87 -2.22 -14.02
N LEU A 238 25.76 -2.40 -14.75
CA LEU A 238 25.66 -3.33 -15.87
C LEU A 238 25.70 -2.64 -17.24
N VAL A 239 25.66 -1.31 -17.31
CA VAL A 239 25.64 -0.57 -18.60
C VAL A 239 26.98 -0.67 -19.32
N CYS A 240 28.07 -0.24 -18.68
CA CYS A 240 29.41 -0.38 -19.23
C CYS A 240 30.50 -0.37 -18.14
N HIS A 241 31.73 -0.76 -18.50
CA HIS A 241 32.86 -0.78 -17.57
C HIS A 241 33.18 0.60 -16.96
N ARG A 242 33.00 1.70 -17.70
CA ARG A 242 33.24 3.06 -17.22
C ARG A 242 32.29 3.43 -16.09
N TRP A 243 30.98 3.24 -16.29
CA TRP A 243 29.95 3.51 -15.30
C TRP A 243 30.13 2.63 -14.06
N ARG A 244 30.43 1.34 -14.26
CA ARG A 244 30.76 0.39 -13.18
C ARG A 244 31.96 0.83 -12.35
N ASN A 245 33.03 1.34 -12.98
CA ASN A 245 34.21 1.83 -12.25
C ASN A 245 33.87 3.05 -11.37
N ILE A 246 33.03 3.97 -11.85
CA ILE A 246 32.53 5.12 -11.07
C ILE A 246 31.69 4.65 -9.88
N VAL A 247 30.74 3.74 -10.09
CA VAL A 247 29.89 3.23 -8.99
C VAL A 247 30.69 2.45 -7.95
N LEU A 248 31.74 1.73 -8.35
CA LEU A 248 32.61 0.98 -7.44
C LEU A 248 33.70 1.83 -6.77
N ASP A 249 33.93 3.08 -7.20
CA ASP A 249 34.83 4.02 -6.52
C ASP A 249 34.37 4.25 -5.07
N PRO A 250 35.17 3.93 -4.04
CA PRO A 250 34.78 4.15 -2.64
C PRO A 250 34.60 5.63 -2.28
N LYS A 251 35.08 6.58 -3.09
CA LYS A 251 34.90 8.02 -2.88
C LYS A 251 33.61 8.59 -3.51
N PHE A 252 32.96 7.85 -4.41
CA PHE A 252 31.75 8.31 -5.09
C PHE A 252 30.51 8.00 -4.23
N VAL A 253 29.80 9.03 -3.75
CA VAL A 253 28.62 8.92 -2.86
C VAL A 253 28.75 7.86 -1.73
N PRO A 254 29.79 7.95 -0.89
CA PRO A 254 30.13 6.93 0.10
C PRO A 254 29.02 6.66 1.12
N PHE A 255 28.37 7.70 1.66
CA PHE A 255 27.38 7.55 2.73
C PHE A 255 26.02 7.05 2.21
N LYS A 256 25.56 7.49 1.03
CA LYS A 256 24.39 6.95 0.33
C LYS A 256 24.58 5.45 0.04
N LYS A 257 25.77 5.06 -0.43
CA LYS A 257 26.12 3.64 -0.65
C LYS A 257 26.28 2.84 0.65
N GLN A 258 26.86 3.40 1.71
CA GLN A 258 27.02 2.71 3.00
C GLN A 258 25.66 2.57 3.72
N TYR A 259 24.80 3.59 3.68
CA TYR A 259 23.45 3.55 4.24
C TYR A 259 22.59 2.47 3.59
N PHE A 260 22.60 2.37 2.25
CA PHE A 260 21.89 1.29 1.53
C PHE A 260 22.39 -0.11 1.93
N ARG A 261 23.70 -0.33 1.95
CA ARG A 261 24.30 -1.61 2.39
C ARG A 261 23.96 -1.94 3.85
N TYR A 262 23.95 -0.93 4.72
CA TYR A 262 23.53 -1.06 6.11
C TYR A 262 22.03 -1.38 6.24
N MET A 263 21.15 -0.74 5.46
CA MET A 263 19.72 -1.08 5.39
C MET A 263 19.53 -2.56 5.03
N MET A 264 20.23 -3.03 3.97
CA MET A 264 20.22 -4.42 3.49
C MET A 264 20.86 -5.43 4.47
N LYS A 265 21.50 -4.96 5.55
CA LYS A 265 22.22 -5.76 6.56
C LYS A 265 23.43 -6.53 6.01
N GLU A 266 24.19 -5.92 5.11
CA GLU A 266 25.47 -6.44 4.66
C GLU A 266 26.43 -6.62 5.85
N LYS A 267 27.02 -7.82 6.01
CA LYS A 267 27.77 -8.20 7.22
C LYS A 267 28.94 -7.27 7.53
N GLU A 268 29.72 -6.95 6.50
CA GLU A 268 30.92 -6.11 6.60
C GLU A 268 30.55 -4.68 6.99
N THR A 269 29.64 -4.04 6.25
CA THR A 269 29.14 -2.70 6.57
C THR A 269 28.48 -2.62 7.96
N VAL A 270 27.81 -3.69 8.42
CA VAL A 270 27.27 -3.75 9.80
C VAL A 270 28.37 -3.81 10.86
N LEU A 271 29.46 -4.54 10.61
CA LEU A 271 30.63 -4.57 11.50
C LEU A 271 31.40 -3.25 11.50
N GLU A 272 31.61 -2.64 10.33
CA GLU A 272 32.20 -1.29 10.16
C GLU A 272 31.44 -0.28 11.03
N VAL A 273 30.14 -0.10 10.81
CA VAL A 273 29.32 0.88 11.53
C VAL A 273 29.30 0.60 13.04
N CYS A 274 29.22 -0.68 13.45
CA CYS A 274 29.31 -1.03 14.87
C CYS A 274 30.71 -0.80 15.47
N SER A 275 31.78 -0.76 14.66
CA SER A 275 33.10 -0.32 15.11
C SER A 275 33.17 1.21 15.25
N THR A 276 32.60 1.96 14.32
CA THR A 276 32.48 3.43 14.40
C THR A 276 31.74 3.86 15.67
N LEU A 277 30.60 3.23 15.98
CA LEU A 277 29.84 3.51 17.20
C LEU A 277 30.66 3.30 18.50
N LYS A 278 31.56 2.30 18.53
CA LYS A 278 32.46 2.07 19.68
C LYS A 278 33.58 3.09 19.72
N ASN A 279 34.26 3.31 18.59
CA ASN A 279 35.39 4.24 18.47
C ASN A 279 35.00 5.69 18.78
N SER A 280 33.75 6.08 18.47
CA SER A 280 33.16 7.38 18.80
C SER A 280 32.53 7.43 20.20
N ASN A 281 32.67 6.39 21.04
CA ASN A 281 32.05 6.30 22.38
C ASN A 281 30.52 6.47 22.38
N ILE A 282 29.84 6.05 21.31
CA ILE A 282 28.37 6.11 21.17
C ILE A 282 27.74 4.82 21.76
N THR A 283 28.43 3.69 21.64
CA THR A 283 28.15 2.43 22.35
C THR A 283 29.27 2.11 23.36
N CYS A 284 29.10 1.06 24.16
CA CYS A 284 30.01 0.68 25.26
C CYS A 284 31.49 0.70 24.82
N PRO A 285 32.41 1.27 25.63
CA PRO A 285 32.34 1.34 27.10
C PRO A 285 31.61 2.55 27.72
N ALA A 286 31.26 3.58 26.95
CA ALA A 286 30.58 4.76 27.48
C ALA A 286 29.11 4.48 27.93
N PRO A 287 28.58 5.22 28.92
CA PRO A 287 27.16 5.15 29.26
C PRO A 287 26.29 5.66 28.09
N SER A 288 25.15 5.01 27.88
CA SER A 288 24.23 5.33 26.78
C SER A 288 23.67 6.77 26.83
N GLU A 289 23.74 7.38 28.01
CA GLU A 289 23.41 8.78 28.35
C GLU A 289 24.05 9.81 27.41
N HIS A 290 25.33 9.61 27.02
CA HIS A 290 26.04 10.55 26.16
C HIS A 290 26.02 10.18 24.66
N SER A 291 25.39 9.06 24.29
CA SER A 291 25.38 8.54 22.90
C SER A 291 24.94 9.56 21.86
N ILE A 292 23.91 10.37 22.15
CA ILE A 292 23.40 11.42 21.25
C ILE A 292 24.34 12.65 21.20
N ARG A 293 25.01 13.02 22.30
CA ARG A 293 26.04 14.07 22.27
C ARG A 293 27.23 13.61 21.41
N ASN A 294 27.67 12.37 21.59
CA ASN A 294 28.78 11.78 20.86
C ASN A 294 28.45 11.59 19.36
N LEU A 295 27.18 11.32 19.02
CA LEU A 295 26.70 11.40 17.63
C LEU A 295 26.82 12.83 17.07
N VAL A 296 26.41 13.87 17.80
CA VAL A 296 26.54 15.26 17.33
C VAL A 296 28.02 15.64 17.12
N VAL A 297 28.94 15.19 17.99
CA VAL A 297 30.39 15.37 17.81
C VAL A 297 30.91 14.62 16.57
N LEU A 298 30.45 13.40 16.31
CA LEU A 298 30.79 12.64 15.09
C LEU A 298 30.28 13.35 13.83
N MET A 299 29.04 13.87 13.84
CA MET A 299 28.48 14.63 12.71
C MET A 299 29.18 15.99 12.51
N ALA A 300 29.70 16.61 13.56
CA ALA A 300 30.50 17.84 13.49
C ALA A 300 31.83 17.65 12.73
N GLN A 301 32.33 16.41 12.64
CA GLN A 301 33.55 16.01 11.92
C GLN A 301 33.29 15.56 10.47
N HIS A 302 32.03 15.61 9.99
CA HIS A 302 31.67 15.18 8.64
C HIS A 302 32.38 16.02 7.58
N LYS A 303 33.20 15.37 6.74
CA LYS A 303 33.98 16.02 5.68
C LYS A 303 33.13 16.17 4.42
N VAL A 304 32.58 17.37 4.22
CA VAL A 304 32.02 17.78 2.93
C VAL A 304 33.12 17.74 1.86
N GLY A 305 32.83 17.10 0.72
CA GLY A 305 33.78 16.98 -0.40
C GLY A 305 33.90 18.24 -1.26
N GLU A 306 32.91 19.12 -1.19
CA GLU A 306 32.83 20.41 -1.88
C GLU A 306 33.51 21.53 -1.07
N ARG A 307 33.99 22.61 -1.74
CA ARG A 307 34.62 23.77 -1.08
C ARG A 307 33.59 24.76 -0.50
N VAL A 308 32.64 24.27 0.29
CA VAL A 308 31.61 25.09 0.93
C VAL A 308 32.23 25.87 2.11
N LYS A 309 31.97 27.18 2.22
CA LYS A 309 32.35 27.95 3.41
C LYS A 309 31.39 27.61 4.56
N PRO A 310 31.87 27.22 5.76
CA PRO A 310 30.96 26.85 6.84
C PRO A 310 30.14 28.02 7.39
N ASP A 311 30.60 29.27 7.22
CA ASP A 311 29.83 30.48 7.56
C ASP A 311 28.56 30.64 6.72
N ASP A 312 28.64 30.35 5.41
CA ASP A 312 27.50 30.44 4.49
C ASP A 312 26.44 29.39 4.86
N VAL A 313 26.87 28.17 5.23
CA VAL A 313 26.01 27.11 5.79
C VAL A 313 25.38 27.57 7.11
N LEU A 314 26.18 28.10 8.04
CA LEU A 314 25.69 28.59 9.33
C LEU A 314 24.67 29.73 9.15
N SER A 315 24.86 30.61 8.16
CA SER A 315 23.92 31.70 7.84
C SER A 315 22.56 31.20 7.33
N CYS A 316 22.53 30.06 6.65
CA CYS A 316 21.30 29.42 6.20
C CYS A 316 20.64 28.63 7.33
N VAL A 317 21.42 27.84 8.07
CA VAL A 317 20.93 27.01 9.20
C VAL A 317 20.40 27.88 10.35
N LYS A 318 20.97 29.09 10.57
CA LYS A 318 20.45 30.12 11.50
C LYS A 318 18.98 30.53 11.25
N LYS A 319 18.43 30.27 10.06
CA LYS A 319 17.04 30.61 9.68
C LYS A 319 16.02 29.50 10.01
N HIS A 320 16.47 28.35 10.51
CA HIS A 320 15.59 27.22 10.84
C HIS A 320 14.94 27.37 12.23
N ARG A 321 13.66 27.00 12.38
CA ARG A 321 12.88 27.21 13.64
C ARG A 321 13.47 26.53 14.89
N LEU A 322 14.28 25.49 14.70
CA LEU A 322 14.94 24.71 15.76
C LEU A 322 16.39 25.15 16.02
N PHE A 323 16.89 26.19 15.33
CA PHE A 323 18.25 26.69 15.52
C PHE A 323 18.52 27.22 16.94
N PRO A 324 17.62 27.98 17.60
CA PRO A 324 17.87 28.46 18.97
C PRO A 324 18.11 27.32 19.98
N GLN A 325 17.34 26.23 19.87
CA GLN A 325 17.48 25.02 20.67
C GLN A 325 18.82 24.33 20.39
N ALA A 326 19.21 24.24 19.11
CA ALA A 326 20.48 23.65 18.69
C ALA A 326 21.70 24.46 19.16
N GLU A 327 21.65 25.78 19.04
CA GLU A 327 22.72 26.68 19.49
C GLU A 327 22.87 26.65 21.02
N ALA A 328 21.77 26.70 21.78
CA ALA A 328 21.80 26.56 23.22
C ALA A 328 22.39 25.21 23.65
N THR A 329 21.99 24.11 22.99
CA THR A 329 22.51 22.76 23.24
C THR A 329 24.02 22.69 23.03
N ILE A 330 24.52 23.18 21.89
CA ILE A 330 25.94 23.13 21.55
C ILE A 330 26.77 23.99 22.50
N ARG A 331 26.33 25.23 22.78
CA ARG A 331 27.05 26.17 23.67
C ARG A 331 27.10 25.70 25.12
N LEU A 332 26.03 25.07 25.63
CA LEU A 332 25.91 24.73 27.05
C LEU A 332 26.27 23.27 27.39
N ARG A 333 26.05 22.31 26.47
CA ARG A 333 26.07 20.87 26.81
C ARG A 333 27.04 20.03 25.96
N ILE A 334 27.72 20.61 24.96
CA ILE A 334 28.71 19.89 24.14
C ILE A 334 29.98 20.75 23.89
N PRO A 335 30.72 21.14 24.96
CA PRO A 335 31.88 22.03 24.85
C PRO A 335 33.03 21.47 24.00
N ASP A 336 33.16 20.14 23.87
CA ASP A 336 34.17 19.50 23.03
C ASP A 336 34.10 19.89 21.54
N ILE A 337 32.96 20.40 21.06
CA ILE A 337 32.82 20.92 19.70
C ILE A 337 33.77 22.11 19.44
N GLN A 338 34.21 22.83 20.47
CA GLN A 338 35.20 23.91 20.32
C GLN A 338 36.54 23.41 19.73
N LYS A 339 36.89 22.13 19.94
CA LYS A 339 38.08 21.48 19.35
C LYS A 339 37.93 21.18 17.85
N PHE A 340 36.70 21.29 17.33
CA PHE A 340 36.30 21.01 15.96
C PHE A 340 35.62 22.21 15.29
N LEU A 341 35.89 23.43 15.78
CA LEU A 341 35.55 24.67 15.09
C LEU A 341 36.59 24.96 14.00
N PRO A 342 36.17 25.31 12.77
CA PRO A 342 37.05 25.94 11.80
C PRO A 342 37.59 27.26 12.34
N LEU A 343 38.87 27.54 12.10
CA LEU A 343 39.53 28.78 12.54
C LEU A 343 38.85 30.02 11.92
N GLY A 344 38.29 30.88 12.76
CA GLY A 344 37.73 32.19 12.37
C GLY A 344 36.20 32.35 12.46
N ILE A 345 35.45 31.32 12.88
CA ILE A 345 33.97 31.35 12.87
C ILE A 345 33.39 31.84 14.20
N GLU A 346 32.55 32.88 14.15
CA GLU A 346 31.72 33.32 15.28
C GLU A 346 30.39 32.53 15.36
N GLY A 347 30.42 31.35 15.99
CA GLY A 347 29.22 30.58 16.29
C GLY A 347 29.45 29.09 16.58
N PRO A 348 28.35 28.31 16.70
CA PRO A 348 28.42 26.85 16.76
C PRO A 348 28.85 26.27 15.41
N ASN A 349 29.50 25.10 15.41
CA ASN A 349 29.80 24.35 14.19
C ASN A 349 28.48 24.05 13.41
N PRO A 350 28.37 24.38 12.11
CA PRO A 350 27.12 24.28 11.36
C PRO A 350 26.65 22.83 11.20
N TYR A 351 27.56 21.88 11.01
CA TYR A 351 27.24 20.46 10.88
C TYR A 351 26.78 19.85 12.22
N ALA A 352 27.25 20.38 13.35
CA ALA A 352 26.69 20.06 14.66
C ALA A 352 25.28 20.64 14.83
N ALA A 353 25.06 21.89 14.40
CA ALA A 353 23.73 22.52 14.46
C ALA A 353 22.69 21.77 13.60
N MET A 354 23.07 21.35 12.39
CA MET A 354 22.28 20.47 11.53
C MET A 354 21.96 19.14 12.23
N ALA A 355 22.93 18.50 12.88
CA ALA A 355 22.70 17.24 13.60
C ALA A 355 21.70 17.39 14.76
N VAL A 356 21.80 18.46 15.56
CA VAL A 356 20.86 18.72 16.65
C VAL A 356 19.46 19.07 16.11
N ILE A 357 19.35 19.86 15.03
CA ILE A 357 18.07 20.14 14.37
C ILE A 357 17.39 18.85 13.90
N LEU A 358 18.15 17.90 13.35
CA LEU A 358 17.62 16.60 12.93
C LEU A 358 17.19 15.71 14.11
N VAL A 359 17.95 15.71 15.22
CA VAL A 359 17.60 15.00 16.46
C VAL A 359 16.37 15.61 17.17
N LEU A 360 16.13 16.91 17.00
CA LEU A 360 14.96 17.62 17.52
C LEU A 360 13.82 17.75 16.49
N SER A 361 13.92 17.13 15.31
CA SER A 361 12.91 17.24 14.26
C SER A 361 11.57 16.64 14.69
N GLU A 362 10.52 17.44 14.67
CA GLU A 362 9.20 17.04 15.13
C GLU A 362 8.38 16.40 14.00
N SER A 363 8.73 16.68 12.74
CA SER A 363 8.02 16.25 11.52
C SER A 363 8.95 16.13 10.30
N VAL A 364 8.46 15.50 9.23
CA VAL A 364 9.09 15.53 7.89
C VAL A 364 9.30 16.96 7.40
N GLY A 365 8.34 17.86 7.67
CA GLY A 365 8.40 19.26 7.24
C GLY A 365 9.59 20.03 7.80
N ASP A 366 10.10 19.65 8.98
CA ASP A 366 11.32 20.24 9.55
C ASP A 366 12.58 19.84 8.76
N VAL A 367 12.65 18.59 8.32
CA VAL A 367 13.76 18.10 7.50
C VAL A 367 13.68 18.70 6.09
N GLN A 368 12.48 18.83 5.52
CA GLN A 368 12.27 19.55 4.26
C GLN A 368 12.66 21.02 4.36
N ALA A 369 12.26 21.72 5.43
CA ALA A 369 12.64 23.12 5.66
C ALA A 369 14.15 23.30 5.81
N LEU A 370 14.84 22.36 6.47
CA LEU A 370 16.31 22.35 6.52
C LEU A 370 16.92 22.14 5.14
N VAL A 371 16.44 21.19 4.33
CA VAL A 371 16.91 20.99 2.95
C VAL A 371 16.71 22.25 2.10
N SER A 372 15.52 22.84 2.09
CA SER A 372 15.24 24.07 1.32
C SER A 372 16.07 25.29 1.73
N LEU A 373 16.61 25.31 2.96
CA LEU A 373 17.59 26.30 3.41
C LEU A 373 19.01 25.96 2.93
N LEU A 374 19.40 24.68 2.94
CA LEU A 374 20.73 24.21 2.56
C LEU A 374 20.95 24.20 1.03
N SER A 375 19.94 23.94 0.22
CA SER A 375 20.02 23.97 -1.26
C SER A 375 20.40 25.34 -1.83
N ARG A 376 20.44 26.39 -0.99
CA ARG A 376 20.91 27.73 -1.34
C ARG A 376 22.42 27.95 -1.15
N CYS A 377 23.12 27.02 -0.50
CA CYS A 377 24.55 27.12 -0.21
C CYS A 377 25.33 25.79 -0.32
N MET A 378 24.66 24.67 -0.61
CA MET A 378 25.26 23.34 -0.73
C MET A 378 24.62 22.57 -1.89
N SER A 379 25.43 21.78 -2.61
CA SER A 379 24.95 20.84 -3.62
C SER A 379 23.98 19.79 -3.05
N LEU A 380 23.00 19.37 -3.86
CA LEU A 380 22.05 18.30 -3.49
C LEU A 380 22.75 16.98 -3.16
N THR A 381 23.89 16.70 -3.79
CA THR A 381 24.77 15.57 -3.49
C THR A 381 25.32 15.62 -2.07
N THR A 382 25.85 16.77 -1.66
CA THR A 382 26.36 16.95 -0.28
C THR A 382 25.23 16.88 0.75
N ILE A 383 24.05 17.42 0.45
CA ILE A 383 22.88 17.33 1.33
C ILE A 383 22.42 15.88 1.48
N THR A 384 22.29 15.12 0.39
CA THR A 384 21.87 13.71 0.43
C THR A 384 22.90 12.80 1.07
N GLU A 385 24.21 13.06 0.91
CA GLU A 385 25.29 12.37 1.64
C GLU A 385 25.23 12.64 3.16
N TYR A 386 25.07 13.89 3.58
CA TYR A 386 24.96 14.24 5.00
C TYR A 386 23.72 13.61 5.65
N LEU A 387 22.56 13.69 4.98
CA LEU A 387 21.33 13.06 5.44
C LEU A 387 21.44 11.52 5.48
N SER A 388 22.10 10.90 4.48
CA SER A 388 22.36 9.45 4.47
C SER A 388 23.26 9.02 5.63
N HIS A 389 24.30 9.81 5.95
CA HIS A 389 25.16 9.57 7.11
C HIS A 389 24.37 9.64 8.42
N MET A 390 23.53 10.67 8.60
CA MET A 390 22.70 10.83 9.79
C MET A 390 21.64 9.72 9.92
N ALA A 391 20.96 9.35 8.82
CA ALA A 391 20.00 8.26 8.79
C ALA A 391 20.65 6.91 9.14
N MET A 392 21.85 6.63 8.60
CA MET A 392 22.62 5.44 8.94
C MET A 392 22.97 5.38 10.42
N MET A 393 23.41 6.49 11.02
CA MET A 393 23.74 6.55 12.45
C MET A 393 22.50 6.35 13.33
N LEU A 394 21.38 7.02 13.03
CA LEU A 394 20.12 6.84 13.77
C LEU A 394 19.59 5.40 13.68
N LEU A 395 19.64 4.78 12.49
CA LEU A 395 19.27 3.37 12.31
C LEU A 395 20.20 2.43 13.08
N ALA A 396 21.48 2.80 13.21
CA ALA A 396 22.47 2.02 13.95
C ALA A 396 22.31 2.15 15.48
N LEU A 397 21.94 3.32 15.99
CA LEU A 397 21.55 3.51 17.40
C LEU A 397 20.38 2.59 17.76
N GLU A 398 19.29 2.64 16.99
CA GLU A 398 18.10 1.81 17.21
C GLU A 398 18.42 0.31 17.18
N ARG A 399 19.18 -0.15 16.17
CA ARG A 399 19.61 -1.55 16.05
C ARG A 399 20.52 -2.02 17.19
N ASN A 400 21.28 -1.11 17.81
CA ASN A 400 22.08 -1.38 19.00
C ASN A 400 21.28 -1.19 20.32
N LYS A 401 19.95 -1.11 20.25
CA LYS A 401 19.02 -0.95 21.38
C LYS A 401 19.20 0.36 22.17
N ILE A 402 19.82 1.38 21.58
CA ILE A 402 19.83 2.72 22.17
C ILE A 402 18.43 3.34 21.97
N LYS A 403 17.86 3.83 23.06
CA LYS A 403 16.47 4.29 23.14
C LYS A 403 16.31 5.66 22.49
N ILE A 404 15.81 5.69 21.26
CA ILE A 404 15.46 6.89 20.49
C ILE A 404 14.06 6.75 19.89
N SER A 405 13.44 7.83 19.43
CA SER A 405 12.22 7.72 18.60
C SER A 405 12.58 7.24 17.20
N TYR A 406 11.85 6.24 16.70
CA TYR A 406 11.91 5.80 15.30
C TYR A 406 11.60 6.95 14.32
N ARG A 407 10.79 7.94 14.75
CA ARG A 407 10.40 9.11 13.94
C ARG A 407 11.59 9.89 13.40
N LEU A 408 12.71 9.96 14.13
CA LEU A 408 13.93 10.65 13.69
C LEU A 408 14.53 10.01 12.43
N HIS A 409 14.62 8.67 12.39
CA HIS A 409 15.05 7.96 11.18
C HIS A 409 14.02 8.09 10.06
N TYR A 410 12.73 7.93 10.39
CA TYR A 410 11.64 8.01 9.41
C TYR A 410 11.61 9.38 8.71
N ASN A 411 11.72 10.49 9.45
CA ASN A 411 11.69 11.84 8.89
C ASN A 411 12.80 12.05 7.83
N ILE A 412 14.02 11.58 8.11
CA ILE A 412 15.14 11.72 7.18
C ILE A 412 15.01 10.75 6.00
N TYR A 413 14.62 9.50 6.25
CA TYR A 413 14.36 8.52 5.18
C TYR A 413 13.30 9.00 4.19
N TYR A 414 12.21 9.61 4.69
CA TYR A 414 11.14 10.18 3.88
C TYR A 414 11.64 11.29 2.96
N VAL A 415 12.45 12.22 3.49
CA VAL A 415 13.02 13.31 2.67
C VAL A 415 14.04 12.80 1.67
N LEU A 416 14.92 11.85 2.07
CA LEU A 416 15.81 11.17 1.13
C LEU A 416 15.01 10.50 0.00
N TYR A 417 13.93 9.78 0.32
CA TYR A 417 13.06 9.13 -0.66
C TYR A 417 12.41 10.14 -1.63
N LEU A 418 11.95 11.30 -1.16
CA LEU A 418 11.42 12.35 -2.05
C LEU A 418 12.50 12.99 -2.94
N LEU A 419 13.71 13.21 -2.41
CA LEU A 419 14.83 13.71 -3.21
C LEU A 419 15.32 12.67 -4.24
N GLU A 420 15.17 11.37 -3.95
CA GLU A 420 15.58 10.26 -4.82
C GLU A 420 14.55 9.87 -5.89
N ASN A 421 13.26 10.20 -5.72
CA ASN A 421 12.20 9.85 -6.66
C ASN A 421 11.46 11.07 -7.26
N GLY A 422 11.84 12.28 -6.86
CA GLY A 422 11.34 13.55 -7.41
C GLY A 422 10.05 14.07 -6.75
N PRO A 423 9.80 15.39 -6.82
CA PRO A 423 8.50 15.95 -6.49
C PRO A 423 7.50 15.71 -7.63
N PHE A 424 6.51 14.85 -7.39
CA PHE A 424 5.39 14.61 -8.31
C PHE A 424 4.44 15.82 -8.35
N SER A 425 4.81 16.86 -9.10
CA SER A 425 3.89 17.95 -9.44
C SER A 425 2.89 17.48 -10.49
N THR A 426 1.61 17.70 -10.26
CA THR A 426 0.55 17.49 -11.25
C THR A 426 0.49 18.68 -12.19
N ASN A 427 1.46 18.79 -13.10
CA ASN A 427 1.39 19.77 -14.18
C ASN A 427 0.39 19.28 -15.23
N SER A 428 -0.56 20.15 -15.60
CA SER A 428 -1.41 19.96 -16.76
C SER A 428 -0.68 20.44 -18.01
N ASN A 429 -0.36 19.53 -18.93
CA ASN A 429 0.07 19.93 -20.27
C ASN A 429 -1.08 20.65 -21.00
N GLN A 430 -0.75 21.45 -22.02
CA GLN A 430 -1.66 22.35 -22.77
C GLN A 430 -2.87 21.66 -23.43
N ASN A 431 -2.96 20.32 -23.39
CA ASN A 431 -4.06 19.51 -23.92
C ASN A 431 -5.07 19.05 -22.83
N GLY A 432 -5.02 19.57 -21.61
CA GLY A 432 -5.98 19.30 -20.53
C GLY A 432 -5.94 17.89 -19.91
N LEU A 433 -5.20 16.95 -20.50
CA LEU A 433 -5.00 15.60 -19.97
C LEU A 433 -3.97 15.60 -18.82
N PRO A 434 -4.31 15.11 -17.60
CA PRO A 434 -3.38 15.08 -16.48
C PRO A 434 -2.26 14.07 -16.71
N GLN A 435 -1.01 14.53 -16.66
CA GLN A 435 0.16 13.68 -16.80
C GLN A 435 0.40 12.89 -15.51
N ILE A 436 0.01 11.62 -15.51
CA ILE A 436 0.26 10.71 -14.38
C ILE A 436 1.75 10.38 -14.32
N HIS A 437 2.51 11.19 -13.59
CA HIS A 437 3.92 10.91 -13.28
C HIS A 437 4.02 9.65 -12.42
N LEU A 438 4.63 8.60 -12.98
CA LEU A 438 4.82 7.31 -12.35
C LEU A 438 5.98 7.35 -11.36
N THR A 439 5.86 6.69 -10.21
CA THR A 439 7.01 6.54 -9.31
C THR A 439 8.09 5.66 -9.94
N ARG A 440 9.34 5.81 -9.52
CA ARG A 440 10.43 4.92 -9.98
C ARG A 440 10.18 3.44 -9.64
N GLU A 441 9.45 3.15 -8.57
CA GLU A 441 9.01 1.78 -8.23
C GLU A 441 7.96 1.26 -9.23
N GLN A 442 7.03 2.10 -9.69
CA GLN A 442 6.11 1.75 -10.79
C GLN A 442 6.86 1.60 -12.12
N GLN A 443 7.85 2.45 -12.40
CA GLN A 443 8.67 2.36 -13.61
C GLN A 443 9.55 1.10 -13.64
N GLU A 444 10.09 0.63 -12.50
CA GLU A 444 10.79 -0.66 -12.40
C GLU A 444 9.86 -1.81 -12.84
N ILE A 445 8.60 -1.81 -12.36
CA ILE A 445 7.56 -2.79 -12.75
C ILE A 445 7.22 -2.68 -14.25
N LEU A 446 6.97 -1.47 -14.76
CA LEU A 446 6.62 -1.25 -16.18
C LEU A 446 7.75 -1.65 -17.14
N SER A 447 9.01 -1.54 -16.70
CA SER A 447 10.19 -1.99 -17.46
C SER A 447 10.38 -3.52 -17.51
N HIS A 448 9.61 -4.29 -16.74
CA HIS A 448 9.73 -5.75 -16.68
C HIS A 448 8.84 -6.42 -17.74
N ASP A 449 9.45 -7.01 -18.77
CA ASP A 449 8.74 -7.86 -19.73
C ASP A 449 8.50 -9.26 -19.16
N VAL A 450 7.23 -9.59 -18.93
CA VAL A 450 6.78 -10.89 -18.40
C VAL A 450 6.99 -12.01 -19.42
N GLN A 451 7.32 -13.22 -18.95
CA GLN A 451 7.47 -14.45 -19.74
C GLN A 451 6.57 -15.57 -19.16
N ASP A 452 6.36 -16.67 -19.90
CA ASP A 452 5.41 -17.74 -19.56
C ASP A 452 5.68 -18.44 -18.21
N ASP A 453 6.94 -18.50 -17.81
CA ASP A 453 7.41 -19.08 -16.54
C ASP A 453 7.47 -18.05 -15.39
N HIS A 454 7.37 -16.75 -15.69
CA HIS A 454 7.47 -15.69 -14.69
C HIS A 454 6.28 -15.72 -13.72
N VAL A 455 6.61 -15.94 -12.44
CA VAL A 455 5.74 -15.59 -11.31
C VAL A 455 6.31 -14.31 -10.68
N VAL A 456 5.65 -13.19 -10.95
CA VAL A 456 6.01 -11.85 -10.44
C VAL A 456 5.16 -11.53 -9.21
N LYS A 457 5.77 -10.93 -8.19
CA LYS A 457 5.07 -10.36 -7.03
C LYS A 457 5.25 -8.85 -6.99
N ILE A 458 4.16 -8.11 -6.79
CA ILE A 458 4.15 -6.67 -6.53
C ILE A 458 3.58 -6.49 -5.12
N VAL A 459 4.48 -6.31 -4.14
CA VAL A 459 4.12 -6.08 -2.74
C VAL A 459 3.87 -4.59 -2.55
N ALA A 460 2.60 -4.21 -2.53
CA ALA A 460 2.16 -2.83 -2.65
C ALA A 460 1.37 -2.41 -1.40
N PHE A 461 1.86 -1.41 -0.66
CA PHE A 461 1.19 -0.93 0.55
C PHE A 461 -0.10 -0.15 0.27
N ALA A 462 -0.86 0.18 1.32
CA ALA A 462 -2.08 0.99 1.23
C ALA A 462 -1.89 2.30 0.43
N GLY A 463 -2.77 2.56 -0.53
CA GLY A 463 -2.83 3.80 -1.31
C GLY A 463 -1.81 3.92 -2.45
N THR A 464 -1.01 2.89 -2.74
CA THR A 464 0.14 2.95 -3.66
C THR A 464 -0.18 2.85 -5.17
N GLY A 465 -1.45 2.98 -5.59
CA GLY A 465 -1.84 2.96 -7.00
C GLY A 465 -1.71 1.60 -7.70
N LYS A 466 -2.08 0.50 -7.02
CA LYS A 466 -1.94 -0.89 -7.54
C LYS A 466 -2.59 -1.06 -8.92
N THR A 467 -3.88 -0.77 -9.02
CA THR A 467 -4.71 -0.93 -10.22
C THR A 467 -4.21 -0.01 -11.33
N THR A 468 -3.95 1.27 -11.01
CA THR A 468 -3.33 2.23 -11.93
C THR A 468 -2.00 1.73 -12.53
N THR A 469 -1.19 1.02 -11.74
CA THR A 469 0.07 0.41 -12.22
C THR A 469 -0.19 -0.74 -13.20
N LEU A 470 -1.16 -1.61 -12.93
CA LEU A 470 -1.57 -2.70 -13.82
C LEU A 470 -2.22 -2.20 -15.12
N VAL A 471 -3.08 -1.19 -15.05
CA VAL A 471 -3.69 -0.52 -16.21
C VAL A 471 -2.60 0.00 -17.15
N ARG A 472 -1.61 0.72 -16.61
CA ARG A 472 -0.46 1.21 -17.40
C ARG A 472 0.41 0.08 -17.95
N TYR A 473 0.59 -1.01 -17.20
CA TYR A 473 1.37 -2.18 -17.64
C TYR A 473 0.75 -2.87 -18.87
N ALA A 474 -0.58 -3.04 -18.87
CA ALA A 474 -1.32 -3.60 -20.00
C ALA A 474 -1.39 -2.63 -21.19
N ALA A 475 -1.59 -1.34 -20.94
CA ALA A 475 -1.67 -0.30 -21.97
C ALA A 475 -0.35 -0.12 -22.74
N GLN A 476 0.79 -0.35 -22.09
CA GLN A 476 2.12 -0.37 -22.72
C GLN A 476 2.32 -1.60 -23.62
N ARG A 477 1.50 -2.66 -23.46
CA ARG A 477 1.63 -3.96 -24.13
C ARG A 477 0.33 -4.37 -24.86
N PRO A 478 -0.18 -3.56 -25.82
CA PRO A 478 -1.44 -3.83 -26.52
C PRO A 478 -1.40 -5.07 -27.44
N HIS A 479 -0.23 -5.69 -27.61
CA HIS A 479 -0.01 -6.92 -28.35
C HIS A 479 -0.12 -8.19 -27.49
N LEU A 480 -0.32 -8.04 -26.17
CA LEU A 480 -0.57 -9.14 -25.23
C LEU A 480 -2.00 -9.08 -24.70
N ARG A 481 -2.61 -10.25 -24.51
CA ARG A 481 -3.93 -10.45 -23.91
C ARG A 481 -3.77 -10.75 -22.43
N PHE A 482 -4.47 -10.01 -21.57
CA PHE A 482 -4.39 -10.19 -20.12
C PHE A 482 -5.73 -10.66 -19.54
N LEU A 483 -5.65 -11.41 -18.44
CA LEU A 483 -6.79 -11.68 -17.55
C LEU A 483 -6.54 -10.99 -16.21
N TYR A 484 -7.37 -10.04 -15.82
CA TYR A 484 -7.39 -9.45 -14.49
C TYR A 484 -8.38 -10.21 -13.60
N VAL A 485 -7.86 -10.88 -12.58
CA VAL A 485 -8.66 -11.62 -11.60
C VAL A 485 -8.83 -10.78 -10.33
N ALA A 486 -10.05 -10.32 -10.09
CA ALA A 486 -10.46 -9.59 -8.90
C ALA A 486 -11.02 -10.50 -7.80
N PHE A 487 -11.03 -10.01 -6.56
CA PHE A 487 -11.63 -10.70 -5.41
C PHE A 487 -13.15 -10.47 -5.28
N ASN A 488 -13.65 -9.27 -5.64
CA ASN A 488 -15.07 -8.90 -5.61
C ASN A 488 -15.55 -8.46 -7.01
N ASN A 489 -16.85 -8.62 -7.32
CA ASN A 489 -17.41 -8.17 -8.60
C ASN A 489 -17.44 -6.63 -8.71
N SER A 490 -17.67 -5.92 -7.62
CA SER A 490 -17.57 -4.44 -7.55
C SER A 490 -16.23 -3.93 -8.11
N VAL A 491 -15.11 -4.52 -7.65
CA VAL A 491 -13.76 -4.22 -8.17
C VAL A 491 -13.56 -4.71 -9.61
N ALA A 492 -14.13 -5.85 -10.00
CA ALA A 492 -14.07 -6.33 -11.39
C ALA A 492 -14.78 -5.40 -12.37
N SER A 493 -15.93 -4.84 -11.99
CA SER A 493 -16.73 -3.92 -12.81
C SER A 493 -16.10 -2.53 -12.90
N GLU A 494 -15.50 -2.02 -11.83
CA GLU A 494 -14.66 -0.81 -11.87
C GLU A 494 -13.45 -1.01 -12.79
N ALA A 495 -12.76 -2.16 -12.67
CA ALA A 495 -11.66 -2.53 -13.54
C ALA A 495 -12.07 -2.64 -15.03
N ARG A 496 -13.27 -3.17 -15.33
CA ARG A 496 -13.82 -3.17 -16.71
C ARG A 496 -13.95 -1.76 -17.31
N ARG A 497 -14.13 -0.71 -16.50
CA ARG A 497 -14.20 0.70 -16.96
C ARG A 497 -12.82 1.34 -17.14
N ARG A 498 -11.78 0.84 -16.45
CA ARG A 498 -10.45 1.50 -16.34
C ARG A 498 -9.32 0.80 -17.10
N PHE A 499 -9.41 -0.50 -17.37
CA PHE A 499 -8.39 -1.24 -18.13
C PHE A 499 -8.56 -1.08 -19.65
N PRO A 500 -7.46 -1.16 -20.43
CA PRO A 500 -7.52 -1.15 -21.89
C PRO A 500 -8.17 -2.45 -22.45
N PRO A 501 -8.70 -2.43 -23.69
CA PRO A 501 -9.53 -3.50 -24.25
C PRO A 501 -8.79 -4.82 -24.53
N ASN A 502 -7.49 -4.92 -24.25
CA ASN A 502 -6.72 -6.16 -24.25
C ASN A 502 -6.71 -6.88 -22.89
N VAL A 503 -7.58 -6.49 -21.94
CA VAL A 503 -7.69 -7.10 -20.61
C VAL A 503 -9.12 -7.55 -20.30
N ASP A 504 -9.31 -8.84 -20.03
CA ASP A 504 -10.55 -9.39 -19.47
C ASP A 504 -10.57 -9.21 -17.95
N CYS A 505 -11.48 -8.42 -17.39
CA CYS A 505 -11.60 -8.20 -15.94
C CYS A 505 -12.75 -9.04 -15.35
N LYS A 506 -12.44 -10.07 -14.53
CA LYS A 506 -13.38 -11.10 -14.05
C LYS A 506 -13.08 -11.51 -12.59
N THR A 507 -14.06 -12.05 -11.85
CA THR A 507 -13.80 -12.67 -10.54
C THR A 507 -13.47 -14.16 -10.67
N ALA A 508 -12.72 -14.73 -9.72
CA ALA A 508 -12.44 -16.18 -9.71
C ALA A 508 -13.73 -17.01 -9.66
N HIS A 509 -14.75 -16.54 -8.93
CA HIS A 509 -16.07 -17.16 -8.87
C HIS A 509 -16.84 -17.03 -10.18
N SER A 510 -16.70 -15.94 -10.95
CA SER A 510 -17.35 -15.82 -12.27
C SER A 510 -16.78 -16.80 -13.31
N LEU A 511 -15.45 -17.02 -13.31
CA LEU A 511 -14.77 -18.01 -14.17
C LEU A 511 -15.22 -19.45 -13.84
N ALA A 512 -15.28 -19.80 -12.56
CA ALA A 512 -15.80 -21.09 -12.13
C ALA A 512 -17.33 -21.23 -12.35
N TYR A 513 -18.06 -20.11 -12.34
CA TYR A 513 -19.49 -20.10 -12.60
C TYR A 513 -19.81 -20.38 -14.07
N SER A 514 -19.07 -19.82 -15.03
CA SER A 514 -19.30 -20.10 -16.46
C SER A 514 -19.08 -21.59 -16.80
N ASP A 515 -18.07 -22.21 -16.19
CA ASP A 515 -17.71 -23.62 -16.43
C ASP A 515 -18.57 -24.63 -15.67
N VAL A 516 -18.92 -24.35 -14.41
CA VAL A 516 -19.52 -25.33 -13.48
C VAL A 516 -20.78 -24.78 -12.80
N GLY A 517 -20.73 -23.55 -12.28
CA GLY A 517 -21.83 -22.97 -11.49
C GLY A 517 -23.14 -22.82 -12.25
N ARG A 518 -23.10 -22.51 -13.56
CA ARG A 518 -24.27 -22.39 -14.45
C ARG A 518 -25.18 -23.62 -14.37
N ARG A 519 -24.61 -24.83 -14.34
CA ARG A 519 -25.35 -26.10 -14.20
C ARG A 519 -26.16 -26.17 -12.90
N TYR A 520 -25.66 -25.56 -11.81
CA TYR A 520 -26.37 -25.52 -10.54
C TYR A 520 -27.40 -24.38 -10.48
N LYS A 521 -27.22 -23.25 -11.20
CA LYS A 521 -28.28 -22.22 -11.36
C LYS A 521 -29.46 -22.77 -12.17
N THR A 522 -29.22 -23.39 -13.33
CA THR A 522 -30.27 -23.96 -14.19
C THR A 522 -31.12 -25.02 -13.49
N HIS A 523 -30.57 -25.73 -12.51
CA HIS A 523 -31.30 -26.69 -11.68
C HIS A 523 -31.76 -26.12 -10.32
N GLU A 524 -31.72 -24.80 -10.10
CA GLU A 524 -32.13 -24.12 -8.85
C GLU A 524 -31.48 -24.75 -7.59
N LYS A 525 -30.22 -25.16 -7.69
CA LYS A 525 -29.52 -25.92 -6.64
C LYS A 525 -28.33 -25.17 -6.03
N LEU A 526 -28.28 -23.85 -6.21
CA LEU A 526 -27.33 -22.98 -5.53
C LEU A 526 -27.85 -22.60 -4.14
N THR A 527 -26.94 -22.45 -3.19
CA THR A 527 -27.20 -21.80 -1.90
C THR A 527 -26.10 -20.78 -1.63
N PHE A 528 -26.43 -19.72 -0.90
CA PHE A 528 -25.46 -18.71 -0.51
C PHE A 528 -24.35 -19.29 0.39
N ASN A 529 -24.74 -20.03 1.44
CA ASN A 529 -23.83 -20.64 2.42
C ASN A 529 -24.51 -21.86 3.08
N VAL A 530 -23.72 -22.76 3.64
CA VAL A 530 -24.17 -24.02 4.26
C VAL A 530 -24.22 -23.86 5.79
N LYS A 531 -25.36 -23.40 6.31
CA LYS A 531 -25.53 -23.11 7.75
C LYS A 531 -25.42 -24.40 8.61
N PRO A 532 -24.75 -24.38 9.78
CA PRO A 532 -24.70 -25.52 10.70
C PRO A 532 -26.08 -26.04 11.10
N PHE A 533 -27.07 -25.16 11.24
CA PHE A 533 -28.47 -25.52 11.47
C PHE A 533 -29.03 -26.46 10.37
N SER A 534 -28.77 -26.14 9.09
CA SER A 534 -29.19 -26.96 7.95
C SER A 534 -28.47 -28.31 7.94
N ILE A 535 -27.17 -28.34 8.26
CA ILE A 535 -26.40 -29.59 8.40
C ILE A 535 -26.95 -30.44 9.54
N ASN A 536 -27.35 -29.85 10.68
CA ASN A 536 -27.91 -30.60 11.81
C ASN A 536 -29.22 -31.34 11.45
N LEU A 537 -30.03 -30.77 10.55
CA LEU A 537 -31.20 -31.42 9.95
C LEU A 537 -30.83 -32.48 8.89
N ALA A 538 -29.59 -32.48 8.40
CA ALA A 538 -29.08 -33.39 7.39
C ALA A 538 -28.48 -34.68 7.98
N LEU A 539 -27.77 -34.57 9.11
CA LEU A 539 -27.13 -35.66 9.86
C LEU A 539 -28.11 -36.78 10.27
N THR A 540 -27.55 -37.93 10.65
CA THR A 540 -28.32 -39.10 11.10
C THR A 540 -28.99 -38.88 12.48
N PRO A 541 -30.23 -39.39 12.70
CA PRO A 541 -30.89 -39.32 14.01
C PRO A 541 -30.05 -40.01 15.10
N GLY A 542 -29.83 -39.32 16.22
CA GLY A 542 -28.94 -39.78 17.30
C GLY A 542 -27.47 -39.36 17.14
N ALA A 543 -27.00 -39.07 15.93
CA ALA A 543 -25.69 -38.44 15.73
C ALA A 543 -25.72 -36.91 15.84
N GLY A 544 -26.87 -36.30 15.55
CA GLY A 544 -27.08 -34.84 15.51
C GLY A 544 -26.75 -34.08 16.81
N GLY A 545 -26.40 -32.81 16.64
CA GLY A 545 -26.01 -31.85 17.67
C GLY A 545 -25.30 -30.67 17.02
N TYR A 546 -25.56 -29.43 17.47
CA TYR A 546 -25.08 -28.23 16.75
C TYR A 546 -23.56 -28.13 16.68
N SER A 547 -22.84 -28.55 17.73
CA SER A 547 -21.38 -28.67 17.72
C SER A 547 -20.86 -29.60 16.63
N ARG A 548 -21.48 -30.77 16.44
CA ARG A 548 -21.09 -31.74 15.41
C ARG A 548 -21.40 -31.21 14.01
N ALA A 549 -22.55 -30.56 13.84
CA ALA A 549 -22.91 -29.91 12.59
C ALA A 549 -21.96 -28.72 12.25
N LYS A 550 -21.46 -28.00 13.26
CA LYS A 550 -20.41 -26.97 13.11
C LYS A 550 -19.07 -27.60 12.68
N VAL A 551 -18.64 -28.70 13.29
CA VAL A 551 -17.41 -29.42 12.86
C VAL A 551 -17.51 -29.86 11.39
N VAL A 552 -18.64 -30.44 10.98
CA VAL A 552 -18.87 -30.86 9.58
C VAL A 552 -18.93 -29.64 8.63
N ALA A 553 -19.52 -28.52 9.05
CA ALA A 553 -19.49 -27.27 8.28
C ALA A 553 -18.06 -26.74 8.11
N THR A 554 -17.25 -26.74 9.17
CA THR A 554 -15.84 -26.34 9.13
C THR A 554 -15.05 -27.24 8.18
N ILE A 555 -15.20 -28.57 8.25
CA ILE A 555 -14.53 -29.52 7.34
C ILE A 555 -14.86 -29.21 5.87
N LEU A 556 -16.14 -29.01 5.55
CA LEU A 556 -16.57 -28.68 4.19
C LEU A 556 -15.98 -27.36 3.72
N ASN A 557 -16.05 -26.30 4.53
CA ASN A 557 -15.52 -24.98 4.17
C ASN A 557 -13.99 -24.98 4.02
N THR A 558 -13.26 -25.63 4.93
CA THR A 558 -11.81 -25.79 4.83
C THR A 558 -11.41 -26.59 3.60
N PHE A 559 -12.17 -27.63 3.22
CA PHE A 559 -11.94 -28.38 1.98
C PHE A 559 -12.26 -27.58 0.71
N MET A 560 -13.32 -26.76 0.71
CA MET A 560 -13.63 -25.89 -0.43
C MET A 560 -12.58 -24.79 -0.62
N ALA A 561 -11.93 -24.33 0.45
CA ALA A 561 -10.83 -23.37 0.38
C ALA A 561 -9.45 -24.02 0.08
N SER A 562 -9.22 -25.30 0.39
CA SER A 562 -7.92 -25.96 0.22
C SER A 562 -7.65 -26.37 -1.24
N ALA A 563 -6.39 -26.65 -1.58
CA ALA A 563 -6.01 -27.24 -2.87
C ALA A 563 -6.23 -28.76 -2.94
N ASP A 564 -6.59 -29.41 -1.82
CA ASP A 564 -6.56 -30.87 -1.69
C ASP A 564 -7.61 -31.58 -2.54
N GLN A 565 -7.25 -32.75 -3.08
CA GLN A 565 -8.11 -33.50 -3.99
C GLN A 565 -9.30 -34.19 -3.30
N THR A 566 -9.19 -34.52 -2.00
CA THR A 566 -10.27 -35.13 -1.22
C THR A 566 -10.29 -34.65 0.24
N ILE A 567 -11.43 -34.80 0.91
CA ILE A 567 -11.58 -34.52 2.35
C ILE A 567 -10.72 -35.51 3.15
N GLY A 568 -9.54 -35.07 3.60
CA GLY A 568 -8.64 -35.78 4.51
C GLY A 568 -8.59 -35.19 5.93
N PRO A 569 -7.86 -35.84 6.87
CA PRO A 569 -7.72 -35.43 8.27
C PRO A 569 -7.34 -33.97 8.51
N GLN A 570 -6.56 -33.36 7.62
CA GLN A 570 -6.08 -31.98 7.68
C GLN A 570 -7.18 -30.91 7.60
N HIS A 571 -8.41 -31.28 7.22
CA HIS A 571 -9.57 -30.39 7.20
C HIS A 571 -10.36 -30.40 8.51
N VAL A 572 -10.05 -31.31 9.43
CA VAL A 572 -10.78 -31.46 10.70
C VAL A 572 -10.13 -30.53 11.74
N PRO A 573 -10.92 -29.68 12.45
CA PRO A 573 -10.38 -28.86 13.53
C PRO A 573 -9.84 -29.74 14.67
N TYR A 574 -8.84 -29.23 15.41
CA TYR A 574 -8.23 -29.96 16.52
C TYR A 574 -9.23 -30.22 17.68
N ASP A 575 -10.08 -29.23 17.95
CA ASP A 575 -11.07 -29.26 19.02
C ASP A 575 -12.38 -28.56 18.62
N TYR A 576 -13.43 -28.72 19.43
CA TYR A 576 -14.72 -28.04 19.24
C TYR A 576 -15.42 -27.72 20.57
N ALA A 577 -16.22 -26.64 20.60
CA ALA A 577 -16.99 -26.25 21.78
C ALA A 577 -18.18 -27.20 22.07
N ILE A 578 -18.28 -27.66 23.33
CA ILE A 578 -19.46 -28.37 23.86
C ILE A 578 -20.32 -27.39 24.69
N CYS A 579 -19.69 -26.60 25.54
CA CYS A 579 -20.31 -25.50 26.28
C CYS A 579 -19.27 -24.41 26.61
N LYS A 580 -19.71 -23.27 27.17
CA LYS A 580 -18.84 -22.10 27.36
C LYS A 580 -17.64 -22.45 28.26
N GLY A 581 -16.43 -22.22 27.78
CA GLY A 581 -15.18 -22.59 28.47
C GLY A 581 -14.84 -24.09 28.47
N ARG A 582 -15.57 -24.94 27.73
CA ARG A 582 -15.26 -26.38 27.58
C ARG A 582 -15.24 -26.81 26.11
N ARG A 583 -14.02 -27.01 25.60
CA ARG A 583 -13.75 -27.55 24.27
C ARG A 583 -13.31 -29.02 24.41
N LYS A 584 -13.69 -29.87 23.46
CA LYS A 584 -13.24 -31.28 23.40
C LYS A 584 -12.29 -31.44 22.22
N ILE A 585 -11.13 -32.04 22.46
CA ILE A 585 -10.20 -32.51 21.42
C ILE A 585 -10.90 -33.64 20.64
N ILE A 586 -10.74 -33.67 19.33
CA ILE A 586 -11.33 -34.71 18.48
C ILE A 586 -10.44 -35.96 18.50
N ASP A 587 -11.00 -37.07 18.99
CA ASP A 587 -10.34 -38.38 18.99
C ASP A 587 -10.25 -38.94 17.54
N PRO A 588 -9.25 -39.78 17.20
CA PRO A 588 -9.08 -40.29 15.82
C PRO A 588 -10.32 -41.01 15.25
N ASP A 589 -11.08 -41.73 16.08
CA ASP A 589 -12.31 -42.40 15.66
C ASP A 589 -13.44 -41.39 15.35
N GLU A 590 -13.55 -40.32 16.14
CA GLU A 590 -14.47 -39.21 15.84
C GLU A 590 -14.03 -38.42 14.60
N GLN A 591 -12.72 -38.22 14.42
CA GLN A 591 -12.16 -37.59 13.22
C GLN A 591 -12.59 -38.34 11.95
N GLN A 592 -12.44 -39.66 11.95
CA GLN A 592 -12.87 -40.50 10.83
C GLN A 592 -14.38 -40.49 10.62
N PHE A 593 -15.18 -40.45 11.70
CA PHE A 593 -16.64 -40.31 11.62
C PHE A 593 -17.06 -38.97 10.98
N PHE A 594 -16.47 -37.84 11.40
CA PHE A 594 -16.78 -36.53 10.82
C PHE A 594 -16.36 -36.43 9.34
N ILE A 595 -15.24 -37.05 8.96
CA ILE A 595 -14.81 -37.16 7.55
C ILE A 595 -15.81 -37.97 6.72
N ALA A 596 -16.39 -39.04 7.27
CA ALA A 596 -17.39 -39.85 6.58
C ALA A 596 -18.71 -39.07 6.35
N GLU A 597 -19.25 -38.40 7.38
CA GLU A 597 -20.45 -37.56 7.24
C GLU A 597 -20.21 -36.38 6.26
N ALA A 598 -19.05 -35.72 6.34
CA ALA A 598 -18.70 -34.65 5.40
C ALA A 598 -18.59 -35.13 3.95
N LYS A 599 -18.00 -36.31 3.71
CA LYS A 599 -17.98 -36.95 2.38
C LYS A 599 -19.38 -37.32 1.89
N GLY A 600 -20.25 -37.80 2.79
CA GLY A 600 -21.65 -38.08 2.48
C GLY A 600 -22.41 -36.83 2.01
N ILE A 601 -22.27 -35.72 2.73
CA ILE A 601 -22.87 -34.43 2.36
C ILE A 601 -22.26 -33.90 1.05
N TRP A 602 -20.93 -33.92 0.88
CA TRP A 602 -20.27 -33.46 -0.35
C TRP A 602 -20.68 -34.26 -1.60
N ASN A 603 -20.87 -35.57 -1.47
CA ASN A 603 -21.39 -36.40 -2.56
C ASN A 603 -22.83 -36.01 -2.95
N LYS A 604 -23.68 -35.69 -1.96
CA LYS A 604 -25.04 -35.17 -2.20
C LYS A 604 -25.08 -33.74 -2.72
N MET A 605 -24.07 -32.91 -2.42
CA MET A 605 -23.90 -31.59 -3.03
C MET A 605 -23.66 -31.73 -4.54
N LYS A 606 -22.72 -32.61 -4.94
CA LYS A 606 -22.38 -32.88 -6.34
C LYS A 606 -23.52 -33.46 -7.18
N ASP A 607 -24.40 -34.29 -6.62
CA ASP A 607 -25.55 -34.81 -7.37
C ASP A 607 -26.62 -33.72 -7.56
N VAL A 608 -26.67 -33.16 -8.76
CA VAL A 608 -27.59 -32.09 -9.15
C VAL A 608 -29.07 -32.48 -8.98
N ARG A 609 -29.42 -33.78 -8.90
CA ARG A 609 -30.79 -34.26 -8.69
C ARG A 609 -31.24 -34.28 -7.21
N GLU A 610 -30.31 -34.37 -6.27
CA GLU A 610 -30.59 -34.48 -4.82
C GLU A 610 -30.92 -33.11 -4.22
N LYS A 611 -32.22 -32.78 -4.15
CA LYS A 611 -32.77 -31.55 -3.55
C LYS A 611 -33.41 -31.74 -2.16
N SER A 612 -33.40 -32.94 -1.57
CA SER A 612 -34.27 -33.28 -0.43
C SER A 612 -34.03 -32.50 0.88
N LYS A 613 -32.85 -31.88 1.04
CA LYS A 613 -32.50 -31.05 2.20
C LYS A 613 -31.66 -29.84 1.78
N GLN A 614 -31.87 -28.69 2.41
CA GLN A 614 -31.11 -27.45 2.12
C GLN A 614 -29.59 -27.62 2.24
N ALA A 615 -29.11 -28.50 3.13
CA ALA A 615 -27.69 -28.79 3.30
C ALA A 615 -27.04 -29.54 2.12
N TYR A 616 -27.83 -30.02 1.15
CA TYR A 616 -27.32 -30.65 -0.07
C TYR A 616 -27.23 -29.67 -1.23
N TYR A 617 -27.58 -28.40 -1.05
CA TYR A 617 -27.44 -27.36 -2.08
C TYR A 617 -25.97 -26.94 -2.22
N MET A 618 -25.57 -26.53 -3.41
CA MET A 618 -24.19 -26.20 -3.76
C MET A 618 -23.85 -24.75 -3.37
N PRO A 619 -22.89 -24.49 -2.45
CA PRO A 619 -22.40 -23.14 -2.19
C PRO A 619 -21.52 -22.63 -3.34
N HIS A 620 -21.29 -21.31 -3.39
CA HIS A 620 -20.45 -20.70 -4.43
C HIS A 620 -19.01 -21.23 -4.41
N ASP A 621 -18.41 -21.33 -3.22
CA ASP A 621 -17.10 -21.96 -3.02
C ASP A 621 -17.09 -23.46 -3.37
N GLY A 622 -18.26 -24.10 -3.42
CA GLY A 622 -18.43 -25.51 -3.79
C GLY A 622 -18.32 -25.75 -5.29
N TYR A 623 -18.95 -24.92 -6.14
CA TYR A 623 -18.72 -25.04 -7.59
C TYR A 623 -17.32 -24.56 -7.97
N LEU A 624 -16.76 -23.58 -7.25
CA LEU A 624 -15.36 -23.17 -7.36
C LEU A 624 -14.40 -24.33 -7.02
N LYS A 625 -14.68 -25.07 -5.94
CA LYS A 625 -13.93 -26.28 -5.61
C LYS A 625 -14.05 -27.36 -6.69
N LEU A 626 -15.24 -27.57 -7.27
CA LEU A 626 -15.40 -28.50 -8.41
C LEU A 626 -14.67 -28.06 -9.68
N TRP A 627 -14.53 -26.75 -9.91
CA TRP A 627 -13.72 -26.19 -10.99
C TRP A 627 -12.22 -26.43 -10.74
N GLN A 628 -11.75 -26.27 -9.50
CA GLN A 628 -10.38 -26.59 -9.08
C GLN A 628 -10.05 -28.10 -9.18
N LEU A 629 -11.03 -28.97 -8.96
CA LEU A 629 -10.89 -30.43 -9.06
C LEU A 629 -11.02 -30.99 -10.50
N ARG A 630 -11.08 -30.14 -11.53
CA ARG A 630 -11.04 -30.61 -12.93
C ARG A 630 -9.63 -31.09 -13.30
N ASP A 631 -9.58 -32.22 -14.01
CA ASP A 631 -8.38 -32.76 -14.64
C ASP A 631 -8.67 -33.05 -16.13
N PRO A 632 -7.93 -32.47 -17.09
CA PRO A 632 -6.94 -31.41 -16.89
C PRO A 632 -7.56 -30.14 -16.27
N LYS A 633 -6.69 -29.33 -15.63
CA LYS A 633 -7.08 -28.02 -15.07
C LYS A 633 -7.69 -27.13 -16.16
N PRO A 634 -8.60 -26.19 -15.81
CA PRO A 634 -9.16 -25.23 -16.75
C PRO A 634 -8.06 -24.50 -17.54
N CYS A 635 -8.05 -24.62 -18.87
CA CYS A 635 -7.02 -23.99 -19.70
C CYS A 635 -7.37 -22.52 -19.97
N LEU A 636 -6.70 -21.62 -19.25
CA LEU A 636 -6.77 -20.17 -19.49
C LEU A 636 -5.65 -19.71 -20.43
N THR A 637 -4.58 -20.50 -20.56
CA THR A 637 -3.35 -20.16 -21.29
C THR A 637 -3.59 -19.94 -22.80
N GLU A 638 -4.54 -20.63 -23.42
CA GLU A 638 -4.88 -20.41 -24.85
C GLU A 638 -5.48 -19.01 -25.11
N ARG A 639 -6.09 -18.40 -24.08
CA ARG A 639 -6.82 -17.12 -24.19
C ARG A 639 -6.03 -15.91 -23.71
N TYR A 640 -5.09 -16.09 -22.78
CA TYR A 640 -4.35 -14.99 -22.16
C TYR A 640 -2.87 -15.31 -22.03
N ASP A 641 -2.05 -14.33 -22.36
CA ASP A 641 -0.59 -14.42 -22.40
C ASP A 641 0.01 -14.09 -21.02
N ALA A 642 -0.73 -13.33 -20.19
CA ALA A 642 -0.47 -13.19 -18.76
C ALA A 642 -1.74 -12.97 -17.91
N ILE A 643 -1.65 -13.29 -16.61
CA ILE A 643 -2.73 -13.13 -15.63
C ILE A 643 -2.29 -12.16 -14.53
N PHE A 644 -3.09 -11.14 -14.26
CA PHE A 644 -2.99 -10.30 -13.07
C PHE A 644 -3.90 -10.88 -11.98
N ILE A 645 -3.38 -10.98 -10.75
CA ILE A 645 -4.12 -11.48 -9.59
C ILE A 645 -4.05 -10.41 -8.52
N ASP A 646 -5.13 -9.65 -8.32
CA ASP A 646 -5.16 -8.52 -7.39
C ASP A 646 -5.72 -8.91 -6.01
N GLU A 647 -5.40 -8.12 -4.98
CA GLU A 647 -5.63 -8.43 -3.57
C GLU A 647 -5.17 -9.86 -3.19
N ALA A 648 -4.07 -10.34 -3.80
CA ALA A 648 -3.67 -11.74 -3.81
C ALA A 648 -3.38 -12.34 -2.41
N GLN A 649 -3.25 -11.51 -1.37
CA GLN A 649 -3.17 -11.99 0.02
C GLN A 649 -4.49 -12.59 0.56
N ASP A 650 -5.64 -12.26 -0.03
CA ASP A 650 -6.96 -12.73 0.39
C ASP A 650 -7.52 -13.88 -0.47
N CYS A 651 -6.77 -14.34 -1.49
CA CYS A 651 -7.13 -15.55 -2.24
C CYS A 651 -7.11 -16.81 -1.35
N THR A 652 -8.01 -17.75 -1.63
CA THR A 652 -7.94 -19.11 -1.06
C THR A 652 -6.92 -19.97 -1.82
N PRO A 653 -6.32 -20.99 -1.17
CA PRO A 653 -5.47 -21.97 -1.84
C PRO A 653 -6.12 -22.63 -3.06
N ALA A 654 -7.44 -22.87 -3.05
CA ALA A 654 -8.19 -23.41 -4.18
C ALA A 654 -8.14 -22.50 -5.43
N ILE A 655 -8.30 -21.19 -5.26
CA ILE A 655 -8.17 -20.22 -6.37
C ILE A 655 -6.71 -20.20 -6.87
N MET A 656 -5.76 -20.11 -5.95
CA MET A 656 -4.34 -19.97 -6.27
C MET A 656 -3.77 -21.20 -7.01
N ASP A 657 -4.24 -22.41 -6.67
CA ASP A 657 -3.90 -23.66 -7.37
C ASP A 657 -4.28 -23.63 -8.85
N VAL A 658 -5.47 -23.12 -9.22
CA VAL A 658 -5.89 -23.04 -10.62
C VAL A 658 -5.14 -21.95 -11.39
N LEU A 659 -4.86 -20.81 -10.76
CA LEU A 659 -4.20 -19.68 -11.41
C LEU A 659 -2.68 -19.92 -11.61
N LEU A 660 -2.01 -20.60 -10.66
CA LEU A 660 -0.60 -20.93 -10.79
C LEU A 660 -0.33 -22.11 -11.75
N ALA A 661 -1.30 -23.02 -11.93
CA ALA A 661 -1.19 -24.15 -12.86
C ALA A 661 -1.15 -23.75 -14.36
N GLN A 662 -1.47 -22.50 -14.69
CA GLN A 662 -1.45 -21.99 -16.06
C GLN A 662 -0.02 -21.86 -16.61
N ARG A 663 0.16 -21.93 -17.93
CA ARG A 663 1.47 -21.84 -18.61
C ARG A 663 1.68 -20.49 -19.31
N CYS A 664 1.24 -19.42 -18.64
CA CYS A 664 1.34 -18.01 -19.05
C CYS A 664 2.00 -17.20 -17.92
N GLY A 665 2.38 -15.94 -18.15
CA GLY A 665 2.90 -15.08 -17.08
C GLY A 665 1.89 -14.89 -15.93
N LYS A 666 2.35 -14.77 -14.68
CA LYS A 666 1.48 -14.44 -13.52
C LYS A 666 2.04 -13.26 -12.74
N ILE A 667 1.22 -12.24 -12.49
CA ILE A 667 1.57 -11.07 -11.69
C ILE A 667 0.63 -10.99 -10.49
N LEU A 668 1.14 -11.34 -9.30
CA LEU A 668 0.40 -11.29 -8.04
C LEU A 668 0.61 -9.93 -7.39
N VAL A 669 -0.48 -9.21 -7.13
CA VAL A 669 -0.48 -7.84 -6.61
C VAL A 669 -1.30 -7.77 -5.32
N GLY A 670 -0.86 -6.95 -4.37
CA GLY A 670 -1.62 -6.69 -3.15
C GLY A 670 -0.75 -6.29 -1.96
N ASP A 671 -1.39 -6.19 -0.79
CA ASP A 671 -0.75 -5.80 0.46
C ASP A 671 -0.78 -6.98 1.46
N PRO A 672 0.35 -7.63 1.77
CA PRO A 672 0.40 -8.73 2.74
C PRO A 672 0.13 -8.28 4.19
N HIS A 673 -0.19 -7.00 4.41
CA HIS A 673 -0.64 -6.41 5.66
C HIS A 673 -2.12 -5.94 5.64
N GLN A 674 -2.85 -6.18 4.54
CA GLN A 674 -4.31 -5.96 4.46
C GLN A 674 -5.09 -7.27 4.24
N GLN A 675 -4.48 -8.42 4.53
CA GLN A 675 -5.18 -9.70 4.61
C GLN A 675 -6.13 -9.67 5.81
N ILE A 676 -7.44 -9.81 5.55
CA ILE A 676 -8.47 -9.79 6.61
C ILE A 676 -9.55 -10.86 6.42
N TYR A 677 -9.51 -11.63 5.34
CA TYR A 677 -10.48 -12.69 5.05
C TYR A 677 -10.01 -14.11 5.45
N THR A 678 -9.03 -14.23 6.35
CA THR A 678 -8.53 -15.54 6.87
C THR A 678 -9.65 -16.44 7.40
N PHE A 679 -10.75 -15.86 7.91
CA PHE A 679 -11.95 -16.60 8.34
C PHE A 679 -12.71 -17.31 7.21
N LYS A 680 -12.47 -16.95 5.93
CA LYS A 680 -12.93 -17.68 4.73
C LYS A 680 -11.92 -18.76 4.28
N GLY A 681 -10.82 -18.99 5.02
CA GLY A 681 -9.72 -19.87 4.60
C GLY A 681 -8.74 -19.23 3.61
N ALA A 682 -8.74 -17.89 3.51
CA ALA A 682 -7.75 -17.16 2.71
C ALA A 682 -6.33 -17.34 3.29
N VAL A 683 -5.35 -17.53 2.40
CA VAL A 683 -3.94 -17.70 2.78
C VAL A 683 -3.08 -16.70 2.01
N ASN A 684 -2.18 -16.03 2.71
CA ASN A 684 -1.36 -14.94 2.18
C ASN A 684 -0.44 -15.37 1.01
N ALA A 685 -0.94 -15.39 -0.23
CA ALA A 685 -0.18 -15.89 -1.38
C ALA A 685 1.07 -15.05 -1.65
N LEU A 686 1.01 -13.74 -1.36
CA LEU A 686 2.16 -12.83 -1.40
C LEU A 686 3.29 -13.24 -0.44
N ARG A 687 3.01 -13.97 0.66
CA ARG A 687 4.03 -14.65 1.46
C ARG A 687 4.32 -16.08 0.98
N ALA A 688 3.29 -16.90 0.73
CA ALA A 688 3.42 -18.35 0.55
C ALA A 688 3.97 -18.80 -0.82
N VAL A 689 3.62 -18.12 -1.91
CA VAL A 689 3.92 -18.55 -3.29
C VAL A 689 5.39 -18.33 -3.66
N HIS A 690 6.02 -19.28 -4.35
CA HIS A 690 7.36 -19.09 -4.93
C HIS A 690 7.31 -18.09 -6.09
N HIS A 691 8.33 -17.25 -6.22
CA HIS A 691 8.36 -16.16 -7.19
C HIS A 691 9.72 -16.05 -7.89
N THR A 692 9.69 -15.64 -9.15
CA THR A 692 10.88 -15.32 -9.96
C THR A 692 11.35 -13.88 -9.70
N HIS A 693 10.41 -12.95 -9.55
CA HIS A 693 10.66 -11.52 -9.39
C HIS A 693 9.79 -10.95 -8.27
N ILE A 694 10.33 -9.97 -7.53
CA ILE A 694 9.58 -9.24 -6.49
C ILE A 694 9.89 -7.75 -6.54
N PHE A 695 8.83 -6.98 -6.76
CA PHE A 695 8.80 -5.52 -6.73
C PHE A 695 8.04 -5.04 -5.49
N TYR A 696 8.27 -3.79 -5.11
CA TYR A 696 7.60 -3.15 -3.98
C TYR A 696 7.03 -1.82 -4.42
N LEU A 697 5.80 -1.50 -4.01
CA LEU A 697 5.28 -0.14 -4.05
C LEU A 697 5.12 0.35 -2.60
N THR A 698 5.83 1.41 -2.26
CA THR A 698 5.97 1.90 -0.87
C THR A 698 5.40 3.29 -0.63
N GLN A 699 5.25 4.11 -1.68
CA GLN A 699 4.68 5.45 -1.63
C GLN A 699 3.16 5.44 -1.84
N SER A 700 2.40 5.84 -0.83
CA SER A 700 0.96 6.07 -0.90
C SER A 700 0.65 7.38 -1.62
N PHE A 701 -0.38 7.37 -2.46
CA PHE A 701 -1.00 8.56 -3.03
C PHE A 701 -2.25 9.03 -2.26
N ARG A 702 -2.69 8.28 -1.23
CA ARG A 702 -3.90 8.56 -0.46
C ARG A 702 -3.69 9.59 0.66
N PHE A 703 -2.55 9.52 1.33
CA PHE A 703 -2.28 10.25 2.56
C PHE A 703 -0.81 10.66 2.68
N GLY A 704 -0.58 11.77 3.40
CA GLY A 704 0.75 12.33 3.64
C GLY A 704 1.55 11.68 4.77
N ALA A 705 2.66 12.34 5.10
CA ALA A 705 3.71 11.85 5.98
C ALA A 705 3.27 11.38 7.38
N GLU A 706 2.27 12.03 7.98
CA GLU A 706 1.89 11.80 9.38
C GLU A 706 1.03 10.54 9.54
N ILE A 707 0.05 10.35 8.65
CA ILE A 707 -0.76 9.12 8.62
C ILE A 707 0.12 7.93 8.17
N ALA A 708 1.00 8.16 7.19
CA ALA A 708 2.01 7.17 6.78
C ALA A 708 2.94 6.77 7.93
N PHE A 709 3.35 7.70 8.80
CA PHE A 709 4.16 7.39 9.98
C PHE A 709 3.43 6.47 10.97
N VAL A 710 2.14 6.73 11.26
CA VAL A 710 1.34 5.87 12.15
C VAL A 710 1.20 4.46 11.55
N GLY A 711 0.93 4.35 10.25
CA GLY A 711 0.90 3.07 9.54
C GLY A 711 2.25 2.34 9.61
N ALA A 712 3.36 3.04 9.29
CA ALA A 712 4.71 2.49 9.35
C ALA A 712 5.12 2.06 10.76
N ALA A 713 4.69 2.78 11.81
CA ALA A 713 4.95 2.42 13.20
C ALA A 713 4.19 1.16 13.62
N ILE A 714 2.93 0.98 13.22
CA ILE A 714 2.16 -0.25 13.45
C ILE A 714 2.83 -1.44 12.75
N LEU A 715 3.18 -1.30 11.46
CA LEU A 715 3.86 -2.34 10.69
C LEU A 715 5.22 -2.71 11.30
N LYS A 716 5.98 -1.73 11.81
CA LYS A 716 7.29 -1.96 12.43
C LYS A 716 7.19 -2.61 13.81
N VAL A 717 6.39 -2.05 14.72
CA VAL A 717 6.28 -2.50 16.12
C VAL A 717 5.55 -3.82 16.22
N CYS A 718 4.37 -3.93 15.61
CA CYS A 718 3.51 -5.11 15.78
C CYS A 718 3.89 -6.26 14.84
N LYS A 719 4.45 -5.95 13.66
CA LYS A 719 4.69 -6.93 12.58
C LYS A 719 6.15 -7.05 12.11
N GLY A 720 7.08 -6.28 12.67
CA GLY A 720 8.51 -6.38 12.36
C GLY A 720 8.92 -6.02 10.92
N VAL A 721 8.07 -5.27 10.20
CA VAL A 721 8.28 -4.96 8.77
C VAL A 721 9.50 -4.05 8.58
N LYS A 722 10.33 -4.37 7.58
CA LYS A 722 11.61 -3.67 7.27
C LYS A 722 11.48 -2.57 6.21
N LYS A 723 10.55 -2.74 5.27
CA LYS A 723 10.19 -1.73 4.27
C LYS A 723 9.33 -0.67 4.96
N ILE A 724 9.50 0.59 4.58
CA ILE A 724 8.85 1.73 5.22
C ILE A 724 7.73 2.21 4.30
N LEU A 725 6.52 2.40 4.86
CA LEU A 725 5.42 3.07 4.16
C LEU A 725 5.75 4.56 4.07
N VAL A 726 5.76 5.10 2.86
CA VAL A 726 5.96 6.53 2.56
C VAL A 726 4.61 7.14 2.18
N GLY A 727 4.37 8.37 2.59
CA GLY A 727 3.17 9.13 2.24
C GLY A 727 3.37 9.92 0.95
N GLY A 728 2.27 10.47 0.42
CA GLY A 728 2.31 11.37 -0.72
C GLY A 728 2.60 12.81 -0.29
N MET A 729 2.40 13.75 -1.23
CA MET A 729 2.55 15.18 -0.98
C MET A 729 1.30 15.83 -0.33
N GLN A 730 0.25 15.05 -0.06
CA GLN A 730 -0.97 15.55 0.58
C GLN A 730 -0.69 16.05 2.00
N LYS A 731 -1.33 17.15 2.40
CA LYS A 731 -1.34 17.58 3.80
C LYS A 731 -2.20 16.62 4.62
N SER A 732 -1.58 15.92 5.57
CA SER A 732 -2.24 14.97 6.46
C SER A 732 -1.95 15.26 7.94
N GLY A 733 -2.97 15.22 8.80
CA GLY A 733 -2.85 15.37 10.24
C GLY A 733 -3.18 14.10 11.04
N VAL A 734 -2.67 14.02 12.27
CA VAL A 734 -3.04 13.00 13.27
C VAL A 734 -3.32 13.74 14.57
N CYS A 735 -4.56 13.67 15.08
CA CYS A 735 -5.04 14.53 16.17
C CYS A 735 -4.76 16.03 15.95
N ASP A 736 -4.93 16.49 14.70
CA ASP A 736 -4.87 17.90 14.30
C ASP A 736 -6.17 18.67 14.60
N GLU A 737 -6.25 19.95 14.22
CA GLU A 737 -7.47 20.76 14.40
C GLU A 737 -8.70 20.17 13.68
N THR A 738 -8.51 19.48 12.56
CA THR A 738 -9.59 18.79 11.83
C THR A 738 -10.10 17.60 12.65
N ALA A 739 -9.20 16.82 13.24
CA ALA A 739 -9.53 15.75 14.19
C ALA A 739 -10.20 16.29 15.47
N GLU A 740 -9.78 17.43 16.02
CA GLU A 740 -10.47 18.07 17.16
C GLU A 740 -11.92 18.48 16.77
N LYS A 741 -12.10 19.12 15.60
CA LYS A 741 -13.43 19.49 15.07
C LYS A 741 -14.31 18.26 14.81
N ALA A 742 -13.75 17.18 14.26
CA ALA A 742 -14.48 15.92 14.04
C ALA A 742 -14.89 15.23 15.36
N LEU A 743 -14.05 15.31 16.40
CA LEU A 743 -14.42 14.83 17.74
C LEU A 743 -15.47 15.72 18.42
N GLU A 744 -15.46 17.03 18.20
CA GLU A 744 -16.53 17.91 18.66
C GLU A 744 -17.85 17.66 17.92
N ALA A 745 -17.80 17.45 16.61
CA ALA A 745 -18.95 17.02 15.81
C ALA A 745 -19.53 15.71 16.35
N MET A 746 -18.69 14.70 16.59
CA MET A 746 -19.10 13.42 17.17
C MET A 746 -19.74 13.57 18.58
N LYS A 747 -19.24 14.49 19.41
CA LYS A 747 -19.82 14.79 20.74
C LYS A 747 -21.16 15.55 20.67
N LYS A 748 -21.38 16.33 19.59
CA LYS A 748 -22.61 17.10 19.34
C LYS A 748 -23.67 16.28 18.56
N GLY A 749 -23.26 15.22 17.85
CA GLY A 749 -24.13 14.47 16.95
C GLY A 749 -24.50 15.23 15.67
N GLU A 750 -23.68 16.19 15.24
CA GLU A 750 -23.92 17.01 14.05
C GLU A 750 -22.58 17.33 13.37
N SER A 751 -22.52 17.30 12.04
CA SER A 751 -21.31 17.53 11.26
C SER A 751 -21.49 18.68 10.28
N CYS A 752 -20.67 19.73 10.42
CA CYS A 752 -20.60 20.82 9.42
C CYS A 752 -20.00 20.36 8.08
N SER A 753 -19.51 19.12 7.99
CA SER A 753 -18.86 18.54 6.81
C SER A 753 -19.46 17.15 6.51
N ARG A 754 -20.61 17.15 5.83
CA ARG A 754 -21.29 15.94 5.36
C ARG A 754 -20.38 15.08 4.47
N GLY A 755 -20.57 13.76 4.51
CA GLY A 755 -19.81 12.76 3.73
C GLY A 755 -18.32 12.59 4.08
N LYS A 756 -17.74 13.41 4.97
CA LYS A 756 -16.28 13.50 5.16
C LYS A 756 -15.73 12.81 6.41
N ILE A 757 -16.59 12.28 7.29
CA ILE A 757 -16.20 11.65 8.57
C ILE A 757 -16.61 10.17 8.60
N GLY A 758 -15.64 9.27 8.58
CA GLY A 758 -15.82 7.82 8.74
C GLY A 758 -15.48 7.33 10.16
N VAL A 759 -16.41 6.68 10.84
CA VAL A 759 -16.22 6.04 12.15
C VAL A 759 -16.05 4.53 11.93
N LEU A 760 -14.85 4.01 12.17
CA LEU A 760 -14.47 2.64 11.83
C LEU A 760 -14.23 1.77 13.07
N SER A 761 -14.92 0.63 13.10
CA SER A 761 -14.91 -0.34 14.21
C SER A 761 -14.41 -1.73 13.82
N ARG A 762 -13.87 -2.46 14.79
CA ARG A 762 -13.46 -3.85 14.63
C ARG A 762 -14.66 -4.80 14.48
N CYS A 763 -15.78 -4.51 15.13
CA CYS A 763 -16.95 -5.40 15.20
C CYS A 763 -18.31 -4.70 15.09
N ASN A 764 -19.37 -5.48 14.80
CA ASN A 764 -20.74 -4.96 14.68
C ASN A 764 -21.27 -4.37 16.01
N LEU A 765 -20.80 -4.85 17.16
CA LEU A 765 -21.07 -4.27 18.48
C LEU A 765 -20.44 -2.87 18.64
N GLY A 766 -19.26 -2.65 18.07
CA GLY A 766 -18.61 -1.34 17.99
C GLY A 766 -19.41 -0.35 17.13
N VAL A 767 -19.85 -0.79 15.94
CA VAL A 767 -20.75 -0.01 15.06
C VAL A 767 -22.04 0.38 15.77
N PHE A 768 -22.71 -0.56 16.45
CA PHE A 768 -23.93 -0.28 17.20
C PHE A 768 -23.66 0.68 18.37
N LYS A 769 -22.58 0.48 19.14
CA LYS A 769 -22.16 1.39 20.22
C LYS A 769 -21.93 2.81 19.71
N GLY A 770 -21.20 2.98 18.60
CA GLY A 770 -20.91 4.29 18.00
C GLY A 770 -22.16 4.99 17.48
N ALA A 771 -23.04 4.27 16.78
CA ALA A 771 -24.29 4.85 16.28
C ALA A 771 -25.28 5.20 17.41
N VAL A 772 -25.32 4.43 18.51
CA VAL A 772 -26.07 4.81 19.72
C VAL A 772 -25.44 6.04 20.39
N GLN A 773 -24.11 6.18 20.43
CA GLN A 773 -23.46 7.38 20.97
C GLN A 773 -23.79 8.65 20.16
N LEU A 774 -23.77 8.57 18.82
CA LEU A 774 -24.17 9.67 17.95
C LEU A 774 -25.65 10.04 18.12
N THR A 775 -26.54 9.04 18.18
CA THR A 775 -27.99 9.28 18.28
C THR A 775 -28.51 9.57 19.69
N ASP A 776 -27.77 9.25 20.76
CA ASP A 776 -28.00 9.74 22.12
C ASP A 776 -27.49 11.20 22.29
N ALA A 777 -26.57 11.68 21.43
CA ALA A 777 -26.14 13.08 21.40
C ALA A 777 -27.09 13.98 20.59
N ASN A 778 -27.49 13.55 19.39
CA ASN A 778 -28.49 14.23 18.56
C ASN A 778 -29.44 13.23 17.89
N GLN A 779 -30.74 13.36 18.15
CA GLN A 779 -31.77 12.48 17.60
C GLN A 779 -32.03 12.70 16.09
N GLN A 780 -31.54 13.82 15.52
CA GLN A 780 -31.64 14.14 14.09
C GLN A 780 -30.32 13.89 13.33
N CYS A 781 -29.30 13.31 13.97
CA CYS A 781 -28.04 12.93 13.33
C CYS A 781 -28.27 11.96 12.17
N ARG A 782 -27.79 12.26 10.96
CA ARG A 782 -27.95 11.39 9.78
C ARG A 782 -26.73 10.51 9.61
N ILE A 783 -26.93 9.19 9.70
CA ILE A 783 -25.87 8.19 9.76
C ILE A 783 -25.97 7.30 8.52
N HIS A 784 -24.95 7.33 7.67
CA HIS A 784 -24.79 6.32 6.62
C HIS A 784 -24.12 5.08 7.21
N PHE A 785 -24.70 3.91 6.97
CA PHE A 785 -24.13 2.64 7.44
C PHE A 785 -23.45 1.91 6.29
N ILE A 786 -22.15 1.59 6.43
CA ILE A 786 -21.39 0.95 5.35
C ILE A 786 -22.01 -0.43 5.01
N GLY A 787 -22.41 -0.59 3.75
CA GLY A 787 -23.16 -1.75 3.26
C GLY A 787 -24.64 -1.79 3.67
N GLY A 788 -25.22 -0.66 4.10
CA GLY A 788 -26.65 -0.47 4.35
C GLY A 788 -27.17 -0.97 5.71
N VAL A 789 -28.28 -0.34 6.16
CA VAL A 789 -28.95 -0.58 7.46
C VAL A 789 -29.34 -2.04 7.68
N LYS A 790 -29.82 -2.70 6.61
CA LYS A 790 -30.22 -4.12 6.63
C LYS A 790 -29.05 -4.98 7.14
N ASN A 791 -27.86 -4.77 6.61
CA ASN A 791 -26.65 -5.56 6.89
C ASN A 791 -25.95 -5.21 8.24
N ILE A 792 -26.63 -4.49 9.14
CA ILE A 792 -26.34 -4.48 10.59
C ILE A 792 -27.07 -5.66 11.26
N GLY A 793 -28.19 -6.10 10.69
CA GLY A 793 -29.12 -7.06 11.26
C GLY A 793 -29.92 -6.49 12.44
N LEU A 794 -30.34 -5.22 12.37
CA LEU A 794 -31.22 -4.61 13.39
C LEU A 794 -32.51 -5.41 13.60
N GLU A 795 -32.99 -6.10 12.56
CA GLU A 795 -34.18 -6.95 12.63
C GLU A 795 -33.90 -8.24 13.43
N LYS A 796 -32.74 -8.88 13.24
CA LYS A 796 -32.29 -10.00 14.10
C LYS A 796 -32.11 -9.56 15.56
N ILE A 797 -31.65 -8.33 15.83
CA ILE A 797 -31.54 -7.79 17.19
C ILE A 797 -32.93 -7.68 17.85
N MET A 798 -33.95 -7.23 17.10
CA MET A 798 -35.35 -7.25 17.56
C MET A 798 -35.87 -8.67 17.78
N ASP A 799 -35.57 -9.61 16.88
CA ASP A 799 -35.99 -11.01 17.01
C ASP A 799 -35.37 -11.69 18.25
N ILE A 800 -34.12 -11.36 18.60
CA ILE A 800 -33.45 -11.83 19.83
C ILE A 800 -34.04 -11.16 21.09
N TYR A 801 -34.43 -9.88 21.01
CA TYR A 801 -35.19 -9.22 22.09
C TYR A 801 -36.60 -9.82 22.27
N HIS A 802 -37.25 -10.26 21.18
CA HIS A 802 -38.52 -10.98 21.24
C HIS A 802 -38.39 -12.40 21.80
N LEU A 803 -37.24 -13.08 21.60
CA LEU A 803 -36.88 -14.31 22.34
C LEU A 803 -36.77 -14.07 23.86
N MET A 804 -36.12 -12.98 24.27
CA MET A 804 -35.82 -12.70 25.68
C MET A 804 -37.05 -12.30 26.53
N THR A 805 -38.13 -11.82 25.91
CA THR A 805 -39.28 -11.25 26.63
C THR A 805 -40.43 -12.26 26.84
N HIS A 806 -40.45 -12.92 28.01
CA HIS A 806 -41.30 -14.09 28.32
C HIS A 806 -42.84 -13.97 28.18
N GLY A 807 -43.42 -12.80 27.88
CA GLY A 807 -44.88 -12.63 27.75
C GLY A 807 -45.45 -12.99 26.36
N GLY A 808 -46.44 -13.88 26.30
CA GLY A 808 -47.36 -14.09 25.16
C GLY A 808 -46.78 -14.81 23.94
N GLN A 809 -46.86 -16.15 23.91
CA GLN A 809 -46.14 -16.98 22.93
C GLN A 809 -46.60 -16.86 21.47
N GLU A 810 -47.91 -16.84 21.18
CA GLU A 810 -48.38 -16.94 19.77
C GLU A 810 -48.20 -15.66 18.95
N SER A 811 -48.57 -14.50 19.51
CA SER A 811 -48.45 -13.21 18.80
C SER A 811 -47.00 -12.90 18.44
N LYS A 812 -46.04 -13.22 19.33
CA LYS A 812 -44.61 -12.98 19.09
C LYS A 812 -44.00 -13.94 18.06
N ARG A 813 -44.48 -15.18 17.95
CA ARG A 813 -44.03 -16.13 16.91
C ARG A 813 -44.40 -15.69 15.49
N ARG A 814 -45.31 -14.71 15.33
CA ARG A 814 -45.61 -14.02 14.07
C ARG A 814 -44.78 -12.75 13.83
N ALA A 815 -44.25 -12.14 14.90
CA ALA A 815 -43.43 -10.93 14.81
C ALA A 815 -41.99 -11.21 14.35
N ILE A 816 -41.46 -12.39 14.69
CA ILE A 816 -40.09 -12.80 14.34
C ILE A 816 -39.97 -13.09 12.85
N LYS A 817 -39.02 -12.39 12.21
CA LYS A 817 -38.76 -12.45 10.77
C LYS A 817 -37.76 -13.55 10.40
N ASP A 818 -36.67 -13.70 11.14
CA ASP A 818 -35.61 -14.65 10.80
C ASP A 818 -36.12 -16.11 10.94
N PRO A 819 -36.09 -16.92 9.86
CA PRO A 819 -36.62 -18.29 9.89
C PRO A 819 -35.88 -19.22 10.85
N LEU A 820 -34.58 -19.01 11.08
CA LEU A 820 -33.76 -19.81 12.00
C LEU A 820 -34.11 -19.46 13.44
N ILE A 821 -34.17 -18.17 13.80
CA ILE A 821 -34.56 -17.72 15.14
C ILE A 821 -35.98 -18.23 15.49
N ARG A 822 -36.90 -18.18 14.52
CA ARG A 822 -38.28 -18.70 14.66
C ARG A 822 -38.36 -20.20 14.94
N THR A 823 -37.36 -21.01 14.62
CA THR A 823 -37.39 -22.46 14.95
C THR A 823 -37.28 -22.73 16.44
N PHE A 824 -36.48 -21.96 17.19
CA PHE A 824 -36.23 -22.16 18.63
C PHE A 824 -37.49 -21.99 19.49
N PHE A 825 -38.48 -21.21 19.04
CA PHE A 825 -39.83 -21.13 19.62
C PHE A 825 -40.62 -22.46 19.60
N SER A 826 -40.10 -23.50 18.93
CA SER A 826 -40.71 -24.84 18.85
C SER A 826 -40.10 -25.83 19.85
N SER A 827 -39.13 -25.38 20.66
CA SER A 827 -38.50 -26.18 21.71
C SER A 827 -39.43 -26.36 22.92
N LYS A 828 -39.28 -27.48 23.65
CA LYS A 828 -39.95 -27.70 24.95
C LYS A 828 -39.24 -27.01 26.13
N ARG A 829 -38.09 -26.39 25.90
CA ARG A 829 -37.32 -25.58 26.86
C ARG A 829 -37.51 -24.09 26.58
N ASP A 830 -37.03 -23.25 27.49
CA ASP A 830 -36.91 -21.80 27.25
C ASP A 830 -36.21 -21.54 25.88
N PRO A 831 -36.89 -20.87 24.93
CA PRO A 831 -36.31 -20.52 23.64
C PRO A 831 -35.04 -19.68 23.75
N TYR A 832 -34.93 -18.80 24.75
CA TYR A 832 -33.77 -17.93 24.95
C TYR A 832 -32.53 -18.74 25.36
N LEU A 833 -32.67 -19.63 26.35
CA LEU A 833 -31.59 -20.53 26.76
C LEU A 833 -31.20 -21.49 25.63
N THR A 834 -32.17 -22.03 24.88
CA THR A 834 -31.90 -22.92 23.75
C THR A 834 -31.13 -22.20 22.62
N PHE A 835 -31.42 -20.92 22.39
CA PHE A 835 -30.68 -20.09 21.43
C PHE A 835 -29.27 -19.73 21.92
N LYS A 836 -29.10 -19.47 23.22
CA LYS A 836 -27.78 -19.24 23.84
C LYS A 836 -26.90 -20.50 23.81
N GLU A 837 -27.49 -21.69 24.05
CA GLU A 837 -26.84 -22.98 23.83
C GLU A 837 -26.38 -23.15 22.37
N TYR A 838 -27.23 -22.80 21.38
CA TYR A 838 -26.87 -22.85 19.95
C TYR A 838 -25.68 -21.96 19.59
N ILE A 839 -25.67 -20.69 20.05
CA ILE A 839 -24.55 -19.75 19.77
C ILE A 839 -23.24 -20.31 20.32
N ILE A 840 -23.25 -20.79 21.56
CA ILE A 840 -22.08 -21.38 22.24
C ILE A 840 -21.58 -22.64 21.50
N GLN A 841 -22.49 -23.51 21.04
CA GLN A 841 -22.13 -24.74 20.32
C GLN A 841 -21.69 -24.51 18.88
N THR A 842 -22.08 -23.40 18.26
CA THR A 842 -21.73 -23.07 16.87
C THR A 842 -20.59 -22.06 16.74
N GLU A 843 -20.11 -21.48 17.85
CA GLU A 843 -19.07 -20.44 17.88
C GLU A 843 -19.39 -19.26 16.93
N ASP A 844 -20.67 -18.87 16.86
CA ASP A 844 -21.16 -17.82 15.97
C ASP A 844 -20.93 -16.42 16.58
N LYS A 845 -19.79 -15.82 16.23
CA LYS A 845 -19.38 -14.50 16.70
C LYS A 845 -20.28 -13.34 16.22
N GLU A 846 -21.09 -13.52 15.18
CA GLU A 846 -22.06 -12.50 14.76
C GLU A 846 -23.29 -12.52 15.67
N LEU A 847 -23.84 -13.72 15.92
CA LEU A 847 -24.99 -13.90 16.80
C LEU A 847 -24.64 -13.64 18.28
N ASP A 848 -23.44 -14.00 18.75
CA ASP A 848 -22.97 -13.65 20.10
C ASP A 848 -22.81 -12.13 20.29
N GLY A 849 -22.33 -11.42 19.26
CA GLY A 849 -22.29 -9.95 19.24
C GLY A 849 -23.68 -9.33 19.30
N LYS A 850 -24.65 -9.87 18.54
CA LYS A 850 -26.05 -9.43 18.55
C LYS A 850 -26.75 -9.76 19.89
N LEU A 851 -26.46 -10.91 20.50
CA LEU A 851 -26.91 -11.29 21.84
C LEU A 851 -26.36 -10.32 22.91
N SER A 852 -25.07 -9.99 22.83
CA SER A 852 -24.40 -9.05 23.75
C SER A 852 -25.00 -7.64 23.69
N ILE A 853 -25.49 -7.19 22.53
CA ILE A 853 -26.27 -5.95 22.40
C ILE A 853 -27.57 -6.04 23.22
N VAL A 854 -28.35 -7.13 23.06
CA VAL A 854 -29.63 -7.32 23.75
C VAL A 854 -29.45 -7.46 25.26
N GLU A 855 -28.47 -8.24 25.74
CA GLU A 855 -28.21 -8.43 27.18
C GLU A 855 -27.77 -7.12 27.88
N LYS A 856 -27.15 -6.19 27.13
CA LYS A 856 -26.65 -4.90 27.62
C LYS A 856 -27.71 -3.79 27.62
N TYR A 857 -28.44 -3.61 26.52
CA TYR A 857 -29.37 -2.47 26.37
C TYR A 857 -30.84 -2.81 26.71
N ARG A 858 -31.20 -4.10 26.73
CA ARG A 858 -32.48 -4.65 27.19
C ARG A 858 -33.71 -3.84 26.72
N GLU A 859 -34.40 -3.16 27.63
CA GLU A 859 -35.66 -2.45 27.37
C GLU A 859 -35.51 -1.27 26.41
N ARG A 860 -34.30 -0.71 26.25
CA ARG A 860 -34.02 0.33 25.24
C ARG A 860 -33.92 -0.20 23.81
N ILE A 861 -33.88 -1.53 23.58
CA ILE A 861 -33.67 -2.10 22.23
C ILE A 861 -34.73 -1.64 21.20
N PRO A 862 -36.06 -1.69 21.48
CA PRO A 862 -37.06 -1.24 20.51
C PRO A 862 -36.95 0.26 20.17
N GLU A 863 -36.70 1.08 21.19
CA GLU A 863 -36.49 2.52 21.07
C GLU A 863 -35.27 2.83 20.18
N LEU A 864 -34.12 2.22 20.50
CA LEU A 864 -32.88 2.39 19.75
C LEU A 864 -32.98 1.87 18.31
N VAL A 865 -33.63 0.73 18.07
CA VAL A 865 -33.80 0.21 16.70
C VAL A 865 -34.75 1.09 15.88
N ALA A 866 -35.81 1.63 16.46
CA ALA A 866 -36.66 2.60 15.78
C ALA A 866 -35.89 3.89 15.44
N ARG A 867 -35.14 4.44 16.42
CA ARG A 867 -34.34 5.65 16.25
C ARG A 867 -33.25 5.46 15.18
N LEU A 868 -32.46 4.39 15.25
CA LEU A 868 -31.41 4.08 14.28
C LEU A 868 -31.95 3.84 12.85
N LYS A 869 -33.20 3.39 12.70
CA LYS A 869 -33.87 3.29 11.39
C LYS A 869 -34.33 4.65 10.86
N ALA A 870 -34.71 5.60 11.73
CA ALA A 870 -35.09 6.96 11.34
C ALA A 870 -33.89 7.88 11.07
N CYS A 871 -32.78 7.66 11.78
CA CYS A 871 -31.50 8.38 11.59
C CYS A 871 -30.68 7.87 10.40
N ALA A 872 -31.11 6.80 9.72
CA ALA A 872 -30.31 6.16 8.68
C ALA A 872 -30.44 6.87 7.33
N GLU A 873 -29.30 7.30 6.77
CA GLU A 873 -29.23 7.92 5.44
C GLU A 873 -28.68 6.92 4.41
N THR A 874 -29.29 6.94 3.23
CA THR A 874 -28.87 6.14 2.06
C THR A 874 -27.73 6.78 1.28
N ASP A 875 -27.71 8.12 1.15
CA ASP A 875 -26.64 8.83 0.46
C ASP A 875 -25.39 9.02 1.34
N PHE A 876 -24.24 8.61 0.84
CA PHE A 876 -22.93 8.80 1.46
C PHE A 876 -22.60 10.30 1.65
N HIS A 877 -22.92 11.15 0.67
CA HIS A 877 -22.52 12.56 0.64
C HIS A 877 -23.40 13.45 1.53
N GLN A 878 -24.65 13.06 1.80
CA GLN A 878 -25.54 13.83 2.68
C GLN A 878 -25.41 13.49 4.16
N ALA A 879 -24.93 12.30 4.52
CA ALA A 879 -24.80 11.86 5.90
C ALA A 879 -23.81 12.73 6.71
N ASP A 880 -24.11 12.92 7.99
CA ASP A 880 -23.25 13.65 8.93
C ASP A 880 -22.04 12.80 9.35
N PHE A 881 -22.26 11.48 9.49
CA PHE A 881 -21.23 10.48 9.79
C PHE A 881 -21.48 9.19 9.01
N ILE A 882 -20.42 8.56 8.52
CA ILE A 882 -20.44 7.21 7.95
C ILE A 882 -19.91 6.23 8.99
N VAL A 883 -20.66 5.19 9.36
CA VAL A 883 -20.30 4.25 10.42
C VAL A 883 -20.28 2.81 9.89
N GLY A 884 -19.21 2.06 10.17
CA GLY A 884 -19.12 0.67 9.73
C GLY A 884 -17.92 -0.10 10.26
N THR A 885 -17.85 -1.40 9.90
CA THR A 885 -16.71 -2.23 10.28
C THR A 885 -15.59 -2.12 9.26
N VAL A 886 -14.34 -2.28 9.72
CA VAL A 886 -13.14 -2.25 8.85
C VAL A 886 -13.24 -3.23 7.67
N HIS A 887 -13.88 -4.39 7.87
CA HIS A 887 -14.09 -5.39 6.83
C HIS A 887 -14.96 -4.91 5.67
N LYS A 888 -15.95 -4.04 5.93
CA LYS A 888 -16.79 -3.40 4.90
C LYS A 888 -16.19 -2.09 4.39
N ALA A 889 -15.35 -1.43 5.19
CA ALA A 889 -14.62 -0.24 4.79
C ALA A 889 -13.38 -0.55 3.93
N LYS A 890 -12.97 -1.83 3.78
CA LYS A 890 -11.91 -2.22 2.83
C LYS A 890 -12.40 -1.97 1.41
N GLY A 891 -11.71 -1.08 0.69
CA GLY A 891 -12.13 -0.53 -0.60
C GLY A 891 -12.22 0.98 -0.48
N LEU A 892 -13.24 1.44 0.25
CA LEU A 892 -13.56 2.84 0.55
C LEU A 892 -12.41 3.66 1.16
N GLU A 893 -12.54 4.99 1.09
CA GLU A 893 -11.60 5.99 1.62
C GLU A 893 -12.39 7.14 2.29
N PHE A 894 -11.79 7.85 3.26
CA PHE A 894 -12.46 8.96 3.96
C PHE A 894 -11.49 10.11 4.24
N ASN A 895 -11.95 11.37 4.11
CA ASN A 895 -11.15 12.54 4.46
C ASN A 895 -10.69 12.48 5.93
N THR A 896 -11.62 12.26 6.86
CA THR A 896 -11.34 12.09 8.29
C THR A 896 -11.80 10.72 8.79
N VAL A 897 -10.92 9.96 9.45
CA VAL A 897 -11.27 8.69 10.11
C VAL A 897 -11.20 8.80 11.63
N ILE A 898 -12.24 8.29 12.29
CA ILE A 898 -12.31 8.10 13.73
C ILE A 898 -12.23 6.59 14.02
N VAL A 899 -11.14 6.14 14.65
CA VAL A 899 -10.97 4.72 15.02
C VAL A 899 -11.55 4.48 16.42
N THR A 900 -12.46 3.50 16.57
CA THR A 900 -13.06 3.15 17.87
C THR A 900 -12.14 2.30 18.75
N ASP A 901 -12.53 2.12 20.02
CA ASP A 901 -11.78 1.45 21.08
C ASP A 901 -11.80 -0.10 21.02
N ASP A 902 -12.55 -0.70 20.07
CA ASP A 902 -12.84 -2.14 20.01
C ASP A 902 -11.76 -3.02 19.35
N PHE A 903 -10.53 -2.51 19.22
CA PHE A 903 -9.36 -3.22 18.65
C PHE A 903 -8.45 -3.80 19.75
N VAL A 904 -7.60 -4.78 19.39
CA VAL A 904 -6.69 -5.44 20.35
C VAL A 904 -5.80 -4.44 21.09
N THR A 905 -5.84 -4.49 22.43
CA THR A 905 -5.19 -3.49 23.28
C THR A 905 -3.77 -3.86 23.73
N VAL A 906 -2.86 -2.88 23.68
CA VAL A 906 -1.56 -2.94 24.35
C VAL A 906 -1.76 -2.51 25.81
N PRO A 907 -1.26 -3.26 26.82
CA PRO A 907 -1.62 -3.02 28.22
C PRO A 907 -1.04 -1.72 28.81
N ALA A 908 0.15 -1.31 28.38
CA ALA A 908 0.87 -0.15 28.91
C ALA A 908 1.64 0.60 27.81
N SER A 909 2.01 1.85 28.10
CA SER A 909 2.92 2.64 27.26
C SER A 909 4.33 2.05 27.28
N GLY A 910 5.11 2.26 26.21
CA GLY A 910 6.37 1.54 25.98
C GLY A 910 7.41 1.63 27.11
N HIS A 911 7.50 2.75 27.83
CA HIS A 911 8.40 2.91 28.98
C HIS A 911 8.03 2.03 30.20
N ASN A 912 6.77 1.58 30.31
CA ASN A 912 6.30 0.66 31.35
C ASN A 912 6.13 -0.77 30.83
N LEU A 913 6.05 -0.99 29.51
CA LEU A 913 5.76 -2.29 28.91
C LEU A 913 6.81 -3.36 29.27
N CYS A 914 8.07 -2.98 29.43
CA CYS A 914 9.16 -3.87 29.86
C CYS A 914 8.97 -4.49 31.26
N ARG A 915 8.00 -4.02 32.06
CA ARG A 915 7.63 -4.61 33.36
C ARG A 915 6.50 -5.65 33.27
N ILE A 916 5.86 -5.80 32.11
CA ILE A 916 4.75 -6.75 31.89
C ILE A 916 5.29 -7.94 31.09
N GLN A 917 5.81 -8.95 31.80
CA GLN A 917 6.53 -10.07 31.19
C GLN A 917 5.64 -10.96 30.29
N ASP A 918 4.34 -11.01 30.55
CA ASP A 918 3.41 -11.87 29.82
C ASP A 918 3.01 -11.35 28.43
N PHE A 919 3.19 -10.06 28.15
CA PHE A 919 2.75 -9.46 26.88
C PHE A 919 3.82 -9.58 25.78
N SER A 920 3.46 -10.17 24.66
CA SER A 920 4.23 -10.09 23.41
C SER A 920 3.29 -9.85 22.23
N PHE A 921 3.69 -8.95 21.33
CA PHE A 921 3.00 -8.71 20.05
C PHE A 921 2.85 -9.99 19.22
N SER A 922 3.77 -10.95 19.37
CA SER A 922 3.75 -12.25 18.68
C SER A 922 2.74 -13.27 19.23
N LYS A 923 2.07 -13.00 20.36
CA LYS A 923 0.97 -13.83 20.88
C LYS A 923 -0.39 -13.45 20.25
N ILE A 924 -0.46 -12.29 19.59
CA ILE A 924 -1.68 -11.74 18.98
C ILE A 924 -1.70 -12.14 17.49
N PRO A 925 -2.84 -12.60 16.95
CA PRO A 925 -2.94 -12.96 15.53
C PRO A 925 -2.55 -11.83 14.58
N ASP A 926 -1.84 -12.20 13.51
CA ASP A 926 -1.30 -11.26 12.51
C ASP A 926 -2.42 -10.41 11.85
N ASP A 927 -3.65 -10.92 11.82
CA ASP A 927 -4.85 -10.32 11.22
C ASP A 927 -5.44 -9.17 12.05
N GLU A 928 -5.34 -9.19 13.38
CA GLU A 928 -5.84 -8.10 14.22
C GLU A 928 -4.99 -6.84 14.05
N TRP A 929 -3.68 -7.03 13.82
CA TRP A 929 -2.78 -5.96 13.41
C TRP A 929 -3.03 -5.48 11.97
N ASN A 930 -3.44 -6.38 11.06
CA ASN A 930 -3.88 -5.98 9.71
C ASN A 930 -5.15 -5.11 9.80
N LEU A 931 -6.13 -5.48 10.62
CA LEU A 931 -7.37 -4.70 10.78
C LEU A 931 -7.11 -3.30 11.35
N LEU A 932 -6.20 -3.16 12.32
CA LEU A 932 -5.79 -1.85 12.82
C LEU A 932 -5.05 -1.02 11.75
N TYR A 933 -4.18 -1.66 10.96
CA TYR A 933 -3.47 -1.01 9.85
C TYR A 933 -4.41 -0.58 8.71
N VAL A 934 -5.38 -1.42 8.31
CA VAL A 934 -6.42 -1.08 7.34
C VAL A 934 -7.21 0.12 7.84
N ALA A 935 -7.69 0.11 9.10
CA ALA A 935 -8.48 1.21 9.68
C ALA A 935 -7.73 2.55 9.60
N VAL A 936 -6.47 2.58 10.05
CA VAL A 936 -5.61 3.78 10.00
C VAL A 936 -5.37 4.27 8.57
N THR A 937 -5.16 3.37 7.63
CA THR A 937 -4.85 3.70 6.22
C THR A 937 -6.08 3.97 5.35
N ARG A 938 -7.29 4.04 5.91
CA ARG A 938 -8.48 4.58 5.22
C ARG A 938 -8.56 6.12 5.25
N ALA A 939 -7.82 6.77 6.14
CA ALA A 939 -7.79 8.23 6.25
C ALA A 939 -6.98 8.85 5.10
N MET A 940 -7.50 9.95 4.52
CA MET A 940 -6.80 10.74 3.50
C MET A 940 -6.12 11.98 4.12
N SER A 941 -6.88 12.81 4.86
CA SER A 941 -6.40 14.09 5.37
C SER A 941 -6.30 14.19 6.91
N SER A 942 -7.14 13.51 7.69
CA SER A 942 -7.07 13.53 9.15
C SER A 942 -7.40 12.19 9.81
N LEU A 943 -6.67 11.87 10.88
CA LEU A 943 -6.84 10.64 11.66
C LEU A 943 -7.02 10.96 13.14
N VAL A 944 -8.15 10.53 13.72
CA VAL A 944 -8.36 10.49 15.17
C VAL A 944 -7.93 9.12 15.69
N ILE A 945 -6.86 9.10 16.50
CA ILE A 945 -6.34 7.86 17.09
C ILE A 945 -6.95 7.54 18.46
N THR A 946 -6.90 6.27 18.84
CA THR A 946 -7.25 5.79 20.18
C THR A 946 -6.08 5.91 21.16
N LYS A 947 -6.37 5.81 22.46
CA LYS A 947 -5.36 5.66 23.51
C LYS A 947 -4.47 4.43 23.29
N ASN A 948 -5.01 3.40 22.63
CA ASN A 948 -4.32 2.18 22.27
C ASN A 948 -3.29 2.39 21.13
N ILE A 949 -3.67 3.07 20.05
CA ILE A 949 -2.72 3.45 18.98
C ILE A 949 -1.60 4.33 19.56
N LEU A 950 -1.94 5.28 20.45
CA LEU A 950 -0.94 6.09 21.15
C LEU A 950 0.03 5.22 21.98
N ARG A 951 -0.43 4.14 22.64
CA ARG A 951 0.47 3.18 23.31
C ARG A 951 1.44 2.50 22.32
N ILE A 952 0.98 2.06 21.15
CA ILE A 952 1.84 1.48 20.10
C ILE A 952 2.92 2.48 19.66
N LEU A 953 2.55 3.75 19.46
CA LEU A 953 3.51 4.81 19.12
C LEU A 953 4.56 5.03 20.22
N THR A 954 4.17 4.95 21.51
CA THR A 954 5.15 5.01 22.63
C THR A 954 6.09 3.81 22.72
N VAL A 955 5.80 2.69 22.04
CA VAL A 955 6.70 1.55 21.87
C VAL A 955 7.67 1.77 20.70
N ALA A 956 7.25 2.49 19.65
CA ALA A 956 8.16 3.03 18.62
C ALA A 956 9.05 4.20 19.12
N GLY A 957 8.98 4.53 20.41
CA GLY A 957 9.71 5.63 21.04
C GLY A 957 9.08 7.01 20.85
N GLU A 958 7.88 7.10 20.25
CA GLU A 958 7.22 8.38 19.96
C GLU A 958 6.23 8.81 21.05
N TYR A 959 6.31 10.08 21.45
CA TYR A 959 5.57 10.66 22.57
C TYR A 959 4.92 12.02 22.27
N PHE A 960 5.10 12.54 21.04
CA PHE A 960 4.64 13.86 20.59
C PHE A 960 5.11 14.98 21.54
N LEU A 961 6.41 14.98 21.82
CA LEU A 961 7.11 16.02 22.57
C LEU A 961 7.65 17.07 21.60
N LYS A 962 7.50 18.34 21.96
CA LYS A 962 7.99 19.50 21.20
C LYS A 962 9.04 20.28 21.98
N SER A 963 10.03 20.80 21.27
CA SER A 963 11.15 21.53 21.88
C SER A 963 10.88 23.03 21.92
N LYS A 964 10.51 23.55 23.10
CA LYS A 964 10.21 24.97 23.34
C LYS A 964 11.39 25.64 24.07
N MET A 965 11.70 26.91 23.74
CA MET A 965 12.73 27.65 24.46
C MET A 965 12.24 28.07 25.86
N PRO A 966 13.07 28.06 26.93
CA PRO A 966 12.60 28.32 28.30
C PRO A 966 11.92 29.69 28.46
N SER A 967 12.42 30.71 27.75
CA SER A 967 11.89 32.06 27.70
C SER A 967 10.45 32.16 27.17
N SER A 968 9.99 31.19 26.37
CA SER A 968 8.60 31.14 25.87
C SER A 968 7.59 30.58 26.88
N LEU A 969 8.06 30.04 28.01
CA LEU A 969 7.23 29.42 29.05
C LEU A 969 7.31 30.16 30.40
N ALA A 970 8.37 30.94 30.63
CA ALA A 970 8.64 31.65 31.88
C ALA A 970 7.90 32.99 32.01
N ALA A 971 6.56 32.98 31.94
CA ALA A 971 5.73 34.16 32.19
C ALA A 971 5.63 34.54 33.69
N GLY A 972 6.08 33.67 34.59
CA GLY A 972 6.29 33.93 36.01
C GLY A 972 7.58 33.26 36.48
N GLY A 973 8.37 33.95 37.31
CA GLY A 973 9.76 33.61 37.62
C GLY A 973 10.01 32.42 38.56
N GLY A 974 9.25 31.33 38.44
CA GLY A 974 9.43 30.10 39.21
C GLY A 974 9.81 28.88 38.35
N PRO A 975 10.42 27.83 38.92
CA PRO A 975 10.72 26.59 38.19
C PRO A 975 9.42 25.86 37.82
N LEU A 976 9.26 25.53 36.53
CA LEU A 976 8.02 24.97 36.00
C LEU A 976 7.83 23.51 36.48
N PRO A 977 6.69 23.15 37.09
CA PRO A 977 6.42 21.78 37.53
C PRO A 977 6.20 20.84 36.34
N CYS A 978 6.65 19.60 36.45
CA CYS A 978 6.46 18.59 35.41
C CYS A 978 4.97 18.23 35.27
N SER A 979 4.42 18.30 34.05
CA SER A 979 2.99 18.06 33.75
C SER A 979 2.58 16.57 33.76
N ILE A 980 3.24 15.76 34.57
CA ILE A 980 2.96 14.34 34.79
C ILE A 980 2.47 14.21 36.23
N SER A 981 1.27 13.66 36.40
CA SER A 981 0.72 13.28 37.70
C SER A 981 1.73 12.47 38.52
N GLU A 982 1.82 12.75 39.82
CA GLU A 982 2.72 12.10 40.78
C GLU A 982 4.23 12.38 40.58
N CYS A 983 4.66 13.17 39.58
CA CYS A 983 6.07 13.53 39.43
C CYS A 983 6.48 14.67 40.39
N PRO A 984 7.46 14.47 41.31
CA PRO A 984 7.88 15.49 42.27
C PRO A 984 8.87 16.53 41.70
N ASN A 985 9.36 16.33 40.48
CA ASN A 985 10.41 17.14 39.87
C ASN A 985 9.85 18.32 39.05
N CYS A 986 10.53 19.47 39.13
CA CYS A 986 10.38 20.59 38.19
C CYS A 986 11.40 20.51 37.04
N VAL A 987 11.24 21.36 36.03
CA VAL A 987 12.26 21.60 34.98
C VAL A 987 13.43 22.39 35.55
N THR A 988 14.66 22.02 35.20
CA THR A 988 15.87 22.68 35.73
C THR A 988 16.05 24.10 35.17
N PRO A 989 16.21 25.14 36.03
CA PRO A 989 16.63 26.47 35.58
C PRO A 989 18.00 26.41 34.88
N GLY A 990 18.08 26.86 33.63
CA GLY A 990 19.30 26.77 32.82
C GLY A 990 19.41 25.54 31.91
N SER A 991 18.35 24.74 31.77
CA SER A 991 18.25 23.75 30.69
C SER A 991 18.19 24.44 29.32
N ALA A 992 18.91 23.88 28.33
CA ALA A 992 19.11 24.50 27.02
C ALA A 992 17.80 24.72 26.23
N PHE A 993 16.85 23.80 26.38
CA PHE A 993 15.47 23.90 25.92
C PHE A 993 14.57 23.05 26.83
N VAL A 994 13.26 23.24 26.73
CA VAL A 994 12.25 22.47 27.48
C VAL A 994 11.48 21.56 26.53
N MET A 995 11.38 20.28 26.85
CA MET A 995 10.46 19.36 26.15
C MET A 995 9.05 19.52 26.74
N ALA A 996 8.10 19.96 25.92
CA ALA A 996 6.69 20.05 26.28
C ALA A 996 5.88 18.98 25.55
N ARG A 997 4.93 18.36 26.25
CA ARG A 997 3.95 17.46 25.63
C ARG A 997 2.87 18.28 24.93
N GLN A 998 2.51 17.95 23.69
CA GLN A 998 1.41 18.61 23.00
C GLN A 998 0.04 18.13 23.53
N LYS A 999 -0.97 19.02 23.55
CA LYS A 999 -2.39 18.63 23.67
C LYS A 999 -2.80 17.79 22.47
N MET A 1000 -3.36 16.61 22.71
CA MET A 1000 -3.96 15.77 21.67
C MET A 1000 -5.29 15.22 22.18
N GLN A 1001 -6.34 15.34 21.36
CA GLN A 1001 -7.62 14.66 21.62
C GLN A 1001 -7.63 13.32 20.90
N CYS A 1002 -7.46 12.24 21.67
CA CYS A 1002 -7.80 10.88 21.24
C CYS A 1002 -9.30 10.64 21.48
N THR A 1003 -9.88 9.62 20.86
CA THR A 1003 -11.30 9.25 21.04
C THR A 1003 -11.73 9.06 22.50
N GLU A 1004 -10.86 8.50 23.33
CA GLU A 1004 -11.14 8.19 24.74
C GLU A 1004 -10.55 9.19 25.74
N CYS A 1005 -9.58 10.03 25.34
CA CYS A 1005 -8.82 10.86 26.26
C CYS A 1005 -8.18 12.09 25.63
N VAL A 1006 -8.23 13.20 26.35
CA VAL A 1006 -7.38 14.37 26.10
C VAL A 1006 -6.04 14.16 26.80
N THR A 1007 -4.93 14.44 26.13
CA THR A 1007 -3.61 14.46 26.77
C THR A 1007 -3.28 15.86 27.27
N ASN A 1008 -2.94 15.99 28.55
CA ASN A 1008 -2.52 17.27 29.13
C ASN A 1008 -1.30 17.83 28.37
N GLU A 1009 -1.38 19.09 27.95
CA GLU A 1009 -0.20 19.85 27.52
C GLU A 1009 0.62 20.29 28.73
N GLY A 1010 1.94 20.38 28.55
CA GLY A 1010 2.82 21.13 29.43
C GLY A 1010 4.25 20.61 29.47
N PRO A 1011 5.14 21.31 30.19
CA PRO A 1011 6.56 20.98 30.29
C PRO A 1011 6.81 19.66 31.02
N LEU A 1012 7.81 18.91 30.58
CA LEU A 1012 8.31 17.69 31.23
C LEU A 1012 9.70 17.92 31.82
N CYS A 1013 9.92 17.47 33.06
CA CYS A 1013 11.27 17.44 33.63
C CYS A 1013 12.15 16.39 32.93
N GLU A 1014 13.45 16.56 33.06
CA GLU A 1014 14.47 15.89 32.28
C GLU A 1014 14.55 14.39 32.60
N ARG A 1015 14.30 13.99 33.85
CA ARG A 1015 14.08 12.58 34.27
C ARG A 1015 12.89 11.95 33.54
N CYS A 1016 11.81 12.70 33.35
CA CYS A 1016 10.62 12.25 32.62
C CYS A 1016 10.84 12.18 31.11
N VAL A 1017 11.70 13.02 30.55
CA VAL A 1017 12.14 12.98 29.15
C VAL A 1017 13.03 11.75 28.91
N TRP A 1018 14.05 11.52 29.74
CA TRP A 1018 14.93 10.33 29.69
C TRP A 1018 14.14 9.03 29.78
N THR A 1019 13.17 8.98 30.71
CA THR A 1019 12.25 7.83 30.87
C THR A 1019 11.43 7.55 29.61
N ARG A 1020 11.27 8.50 28.68
CA ARG A 1020 10.43 8.37 27.46
C ARG A 1020 11.25 8.26 26.18
N ILE A 1021 12.03 9.29 25.84
CA ILE A 1021 12.80 9.40 24.59
C ILE A 1021 14.31 9.15 24.76
N GLY A 1022 14.77 8.77 25.97
CA GLY A 1022 16.15 8.34 26.19
C GLY A 1022 17.18 9.49 26.09
N PRO A 1023 18.37 9.26 25.49
CA PRO A 1023 19.53 10.16 25.60
C PRO A 1023 19.35 11.58 25.07
N THR A 1024 18.30 11.86 24.28
CA THR A 1024 17.91 13.23 23.90
C THR A 1024 17.67 14.14 25.13
N ALA A 1025 17.32 13.57 26.29
CA ALA A 1025 17.23 14.31 27.56
C ALA A 1025 18.54 15.00 27.96
N PHE A 1026 19.69 14.38 27.66
CA PHE A 1026 21.01 14.95 27.96
C PHE A 1026 21.40 16.10 27.00
N LEU A 1027 20.56 16.46 26.02
CA LEU A 1027 20.71 17.73 25.29
C LEU A 1027 20.10 18.92 26.07
N MET A 1028 19.25 18.66 27.06
CA MET A 1028 18.63 19.69 27.91
C MET A 1028 19.55 20.10 29.07
N THR A 1029 19.94 19.12 29.89
CA THR A 1029 20.85 19.29 31.04
C THR A 1029 21.73 18.06 31.29
N ASP A 1030 22.62 18.15 32.26
CA ASP A 1030 23.46 17.07 32.78
C ASP A 1030 22.82 16.40 34.02
N ASP A 1031 22.07 17.17 34.80
CA ASP A 1031 21.34 16.81 36.04
C ASP A 1031 20.17 15.81 35.87
N VAL A 1032 20.15 15.05 34.78
CA VAL A 1032 19.09 14.08 34.44
C VAL A 1032 19.02 12.91 35.44
N LEU A 1033 20.13 12.61 36.10
CA LEU A 1033 20.24 11.52 37.07
C LEU A 1033 20.11 11.93 38.54
N SER A 1034 20.34 13.22 38.87
CA SER A 1034 20.23 13.75 40.24
C SER A 1034 18.78 14.09 40.63
N MET A 1035 17.88 14.17 39.65
CA MET A 1035 16.42 14.26 39.87
C MET A 1035 15.85 13.02 40.55
N ALA A 1036 14.84 13.22 41.39
CA ALA A 1036 14.18 12.15 42.13
C ALA A 1036 13.51 11.12 41.19
N GLU A 1037 13.54 9.86 41.61
CA GLU A 1037 12.80 8.77 40.97
C GLU A 1037 11.30 9.09 40.93
N ILE A 1038 10.64 8.75 39.83
CA ILE A 1038 9.21 9.02 39.65
C ILE A 1038 8.43 7.94 40.42
N PRO A 1039 7.55 8.30 41.38
CA PRO A 1039 6.56 7.38 41.92
C PRO A 1039 5.70 6.86 40.76
N GLN A 1040 5.75 5.55 40.52
CA GLN A 1040 5.08 4.93 39.38
C GLN A 1040 4.11 3.87 39.89
N GLN A 1041 2.95 4.33 40.38
CA GLN A 1041 1.84 3.41 40.63
C GLN A 1041 1.45 2.73 39.32
N LEU A 1042 1.65 1.42 39.25
CA LEU A 1042 1.10 0.60 38.18
C LEU A 1042 -0.40 0.50 38.38
N HIS A 1043 -1.15 1.46 37.82
CA HIS A 1043 -2.53 1.23 37.39
C HIS A 1043 -2.53 0.18 36.27
N VAL A 1044 -2.30 -1.07 36.65
CA VAL A 1044 -2.68 -2.24 35.87
C VAL A 1044 -4.20 -2.13 35.68
N PRO A 1045 -4.72 -2.11 34.44
CA PRO A 1045 -6.15 -2.19 34.24
C PRO A 1045 -6.64 -3.54 34.78
N ILE A 1046 -7.48 -3.52 35.82
CA ILE A 1046 -7.86 -4.68 36.64
C ILE A 1046 -8.90 -5.58 35.93
N HIS A 1047 -8.69 -5.83 34.63
CA HIS A 1047 -9.56 -6.61 33.75
C HIS A 1047 -8.79 -7.48 32.74
N HIS A 1048 -7.46 -7.55 32.80
CA HIS A 1048 -6.67 -8.25 31.78
C HIS A 1048 -6.95 -9.77 31.67
N PRO A 1049 -7.26 -10.53 32.74
CA PRO A 1049 -7.71 -11.91 32.61
C PRO A 1049 -9.10 -12.00 31.97
N PHE A 1050 -10.04 -11.17 32.44
CA PHE A 1050 -11.46 -11.25 32.10
C PHE A 1050 -11.77 -10.97 30.62
N PHE A 1051 -10.95 -10.17 29.94
CA PHE A 1051 -11.11 -9.93 28.49
C PHE A 1051 -10.50 -11.04 27.61
N LEU A 1052 -9.59 -11.87 28.13
CA LEU A 1052 -9.08 -13.01 27.37
C LEU A 1052 -10.09 -14.17 27.40
N GLU A 1053 -10.70 -14.46 28.54
CA GLU A 1053 -11.78 -15.47 28.68
C GLU A 1053 -13.12 -15.09 28.02
N LEU A 1054 -13.22 -13.89 27.44
CA LEU A 1054 -14.40 -13.45 26.66
C LEU A 1054 -14.17 -13.48 25.14
N PHE A 1055 -12.95 -13.74 24.66
CA PHE A 1055 -12.62 -13.68 23.22
C PHE A 1055 -11.85 -14.90 22.67
N PHE A 1056 -11.63 -15.93 23.50
CA PHE A 1056 -11.18 -17.27 23.10
C PHE A 1056 -12.28 -18.33 23.29
#